data_AF-W6UK11-F1
#
_entry.id   AF-W6UK11-F1
#
_cell.length_a   1.000
_cell.length_b   1.000
_cell.length_c   1.000
_cell.angle_alpha   90.00
_cell.angle_beta   90.00
_cell.angle_gamma   90.00
#
_symmetry.space_group_name_H-M   'P 1'
#
loop_
_entity.id
_entity.type
_entity.pdbx_description
1 polymer ?
#
loop_
_entity_poly.entity_id
_entity_poly.type
_entity_poly.pdbx_seq_one_letter_code
_entity_poly.pdbx_strand_id
1 'polypeptide(L)'
;MVQGDENRELLMVLIDLTPVWWGTYAHENLIFPSFIECILAFVNCHLTLSPLNEVAIIGVTPEQTEFLWPSLTPLEDLELQSCYYGQYEAFTILGETVRRKVQRLITSCESLACTVSFASAINNALCYYIRRCRELRPTLSLQNDPASSNTNAIVAVEDISSLLTDNFHARILVVRAAEDNSAQYLSLMNAVFTAQKLGVLIDACIIPPTRMSYSADDPLRQSSTTLQESSNSSLFQQAADLTGGIYLRIPRPAGLLQYLLSVFLPRAGLRSQLILPDCGGGAATGVDFRSACFCHRKMVDLSYVCSVCLSIFCAFTPICSTCQTPFKIPIVAADDYHLGSKGWDLMKRMGWIEGKGLGAQGQGRTQPVQAKVPKKRQGLGVASSAAEAATPSLCFRVLEVSEVPMGPHAWSEDPEIPPPSADDDRVYPWSRWSNFSDAAELPAAALKALQTVLLQPDSPQALGPPIERMDTQTRYCSEELLIEMLFYKVGWLADRSTSRSWSSNSLDKRGRDAITSARIRSNPYENVRSGIFMNRAAMKMANMDALFNGLFSQAAPPNEILHFADICAGPGGFSEYLTWRRGHPFNSTSPTHHFPHIRGYGMTLTGPCDFKMEKFVAGPAETFHPFYGSAKDGDITKWENLASFAQFVAHNTGDKGVHGFDVSDAYNLQEVKSKHIYLCQCLCALTLLRPGGCFVTKLFDIFTDFSVDLIWLMSHVFKRIKLIKPISSRPANSERYLLCEGLITSNPGMAGCPKAPPSCSTANSSSVNSAPQCSKAPFKKSISQRANAVKRSGGNSDVSGSTLQVDTASAVGVLIKHLLAVSEGLHKRRKAEKGEEETSLLFDILRLAHYEEKTGPSEGFADFITSVNEELASHQCLYLSKMIIFADNGAKEDDSRDDLRVACLKKWQIPEVARGPCSWPLWSSNIPPILKSIIRESSKGTMLNNLPRNLCRPTNITLLTKDDLSRSSFSPHSLYAVVLSELLLNSSNLPKQPVMVISLGGGSAQGKENLKYSCDGKKWSDISWPEEIHPRLPAGSLVWALVINTYSPDRLRKHALMLLDAAFIYGIDIQSLSYGERMRHIRDLCNTVDFVNDSVKIISPPLLLLPQMQAFMQQLTLLPCKDAPNKVPMFVATTDGCTCAPKGLLLVKHLASPWSMRRSRGTGFLYYFNEQTCESVYAAPPGVELPFSQTLFLRVPWRAEHDGELDAPYLIEHCHRTQL
;
A
#
# COMPACT_ATOMS: atom_id res chain seq x y z
N MET A 1 33.84 11.64 -2.65
CA MET A 1 34.63 11.73 -1.41
C MET A 1 33.89 12.66 -0.47
N VAL A 2 33.18 12.10 0.51
CA VAL A 2 32.48 12.86 1.55
C VAL A 2 33.43 12.92 2.74
N GLN A 3 33.94 14.11 3.06
CA GLN A 3 34.63 14.36 4.33
C GLN A 3 33.59 14.60 5.42
N GLY A 4 33.78 13.97 6.58
CA GLY A 4 33.11 14.36 7.83
C GLY A 4 32.36 13.25 8.58
N ASP A 5 33.08 12.21 9.02
CA ASP A 5 32.94 11.53 10.34
C ASP A 5 33.66 10.18 10.29
N GLU A 6 34.93 10.15 10.72
CA GLU A 6 35.66 8.89 10.90
C GLU A 6 35.16 8.16 12.16
N ASN A 7 33.98 7.57 12.06
CA ASN A 7 33.37 6.79 13.15
C ASN A 7 34.14 5.49 13.37
N ARG A 8 34.64 5.32 14.59
CA ARG A 8 35.36 4.13 15.04
C ARG A 8 34.35 3.09 15.53
N GLU A 9 34.40 1.89 14.99
CA GLU A 9 33.46 0.81 15.31
C GLU A 9 34.17 -0.39 15.91
N LEU A 10 33.65 -0.90 17.03
CA LEU A 10 34.10 -2.12 17.68
C LEU A 10 33.08 -3.26 17.44
N LEU A 11 33.50 -4.29 16.71
CA LEU A 11 32.70 -5.49 16.48
C LEU A 11 33.12 -6.62 17.41
N MET A 12 32.17 -7.12 18.20
CA MET A 12 32.41 -8.10 19.24
C MET A 12 31.67 -9.39 18.89
N VAL A 13 32.39 -10.42 18.43
CA VAL A 13 31.82 -11.67 17.92
C VAL A 13 31.89 -12.75 19.00
N LEU A 14 30.74 -13.26 19.42
CA LEU A 14 30.61 -14.37 20.37
C LEU A 14 30.31 -15.64 19.59
N ILE A 15 31.19 -16.65 19.70
CA ILE A 15 31.14 -17.88 18.91
C ILE A 15 30.86 -19.09 19.80
N ASP A 16 29.87 -19.89 19.42
CA ASP A 16 29.59 -21.19 20.04
C ASP A 16 30.57 -22.29 19.58
N LEU A 17 31.36 -22.82 20.51
CA LEU A 17 32.40 -23.82 20.25
C LEU A 17 32.07 -25.20 20.86
N THR A 18 30.80 -25.46 21.16
CA THR A 18 30.35 -26.70 21.84
C THR A 18 30.68 -27.96 21.02
N PRO A 19 31.65 -28.80 21.45
CA PRO A 19 32.13 -29.91 20.62
C PRO A 19 31.06 -30.96 20.34
N VAL A 20 30.23 -31.26 21.34
CA VAL A 20 29.17 -32.29 21.25
C VAL A 20 28.13 -31.91 20.20
N TRP A 21 27.75 -30.63 20.12
CA TRP A 21 26.77 -30.17 19.13
C TRP A 21 27.35 -30.27 17.72
N TRP A 22 28.58 -29.77 17.52
CA TRP A 22 29.27 -29.83 16.22
C TRP A 22 29.58 -31.26 15.79
N GLY A 23 29.80 -32.20 16.72
CA GLY A 23 29.98 -33.61 16.40
C GLY A 23 28.68 -34.35 16.06
N THR A 24 27.54 -33.93 16.63
CA THR A 24 26.25 -34.65 16.49
C THR A 24 25.36 -34.10 15.38
N TYR A 25 25.40 -32.78 15.15
CA TYR A 25 24.43 -32.06 14.32
C TYR A 25 25.05 -31.29 13.15
N ALA A 26 26.34 -31.48 12.86
CA ALA A 26 26.97 -30.84 11.71
C ALA A 26 26.35 -31.32 10.39
N HIS A 27 26.05 -30.36 9.50
CA HIS A 27 25.54 -30.64 8.16
C HIS A 27 26.72 -31.00 7.22
N GLU A 28 26.47 -31.86 6.22
CA GLU A 28 27.45 -32.22 5.16
C GLU A 28 28.17 -31.03 4.50
N ASN A 29 27.57 -29.82 4.51
CA ASN A 29 28.08 -28.62 3.84
C ASN A 29 28.54 -27.51 4.81
N LEU A 30 28.37 -27.67 6.13
CA LEU A 30 28.86 -26.72 7.14
C LEU A 30 29.51 -27.50 8.29
N ILE A 31 30.76 -27.87 8.08
CA ILE A 31 31.61 -28.49 9.11
C ILE A 31 32.25 -27.41 9.99
N PHE A 32 32.65 -27.80 11.20
CA PHE A 32 33.24 -26.89 12.18
C PHE A 32 34.44 -26.07 11.64
N PRO A 33 35.40 -26.63 10.88
CA PRO A 33 36.48 -25.83 10.27
C PRO A 33 35.95 -24.78 9.27
N SER A 34 35.02 -25.15 8.40
CA SER A 34 34.40 -24.23 7.44
C SER A 34 33.61 -23.12 8.12
N PHE A 35 33.01 -23.41 9.27
CA PHE A 35 32.35 -22.42 10.12
C PHE A 35 33.33 -21.34 10.62
N ILE A 36 34.49 -21.75 11.16
CA ILE A 36 35.53 -20.81 11.61
C ILE A 36 36.05 -19.95 10.45
N GLU A 37 36.29 -20.54 9.28
CA GLU A 37 36.73 -19.79 8.09
C GLU A 37 35.67 -18.76 7.61
N CYS A 38 34.38 -19.08 7.71
CA CYS A 38 33.31 -18.11 7.42
C CYS A 38 33.33 -16.91 8.37
N ILE A 39 33.58 -17.15 9.67
CA ILE A 39 33.67 -16.08 10.67
C ILE A 39 34.92 -15.23 10.46
N LEU A 40 36.07 -15.85 10.17
CA LEU A 40 37.31 -15.13 9.86
C LEU A 40 37.18 -14.28 8.60
N ALA A 41 36.54 -14.80 7.54
CA ALA A 41 36.26 -14.03 6.33
C ALA A 41 35.36 -12.81 6.62
N PHE A 42 34.33 -12.98 7.45
CA PHE A 42 33.45 -11.89 7.88
C PHE A 42 34.20 -10.82 8.71
N VAL A 43 35.04 -11.24 9.66
CA VAL A 43 35.87 -10.36 10.48
C VAL A 43 36.86 -9.56 9.61
N ASN A 44 37.52 -10.23 8.67
CA ASN A 44 38.43 -9.57 7.73
C ASN A 44 37.67 -8.53 6.89
N CYS A 45 36.46 -8.85 6.40
CA CYS A 45 35.63 -7.86 5.72
C CYS A 45 35.30 -6.65 6.59
N HIS A 46 34.95 -6.83 7.87
CA HIS A 46 34.69 -5.71 8.77
C HIS A 46 35.92 -4.82 8.99
N LEU A 47 37.10 -5.41 9.17
CA LEU A 47 38.36 -4.67 9.30
C LEU A 47 38.75 -3.93 8.01
N THR A 48 38.39 -4.46 6.83
CA THR A 48 38.65 -3.75 5.56
C THR A 48 37.74 -2.54 5.31
N LEU A 49 36.60 -2.41 6.00
CA LEU A 49 35.67 -1.30 5.77
C LEU A 49 36.21 0.05 6.26
N SER A 50 36.99 0.06 7.34
CA SER A 50 37.60 1.27 7.89
C SER A 50 38.88 0.89 8.66
N PRO A 51 39.97 1.66 8.51
CA PRO A 51 41.22 1.41 9.23
C PRO A 51 41.10 1.60 10.74
N LEU A 52 40.03 2.27 11.22
CA LEU A 52 39.76 2.49 12.65
C LEU A 52 38.92 1.36 13.27
N ASN A 53 38.38 0.43 12.49
CA ASN A 53 37.54 -0.63 13.02
C ASN A 53 38.35 -1.61 13.88
N GLU A 54 37.78 -1.99 15.03
CA GLU A 54 38.36 -2.96 15.94
C GLU A 54 37.47 -4.19 16.04
N VAL A 55 38.09 -5.33 16.36
CA VAL A 55 37.36 -6.60 16.56
C VAL A 55 37.79 -7.25 17.86
N ALA A 56 36.82 -7.82 18.57
CA ALA A 56 37.05 -8.76 19.67
C ALA A 56 36.27 -10.06 19.40
N ILE A 57 36.91 -11.21 19.58
CA ILE A 57 36.32 -12.52 19.35
C ILE A 57 36.38 -13.31 20.66
N ILE A 58 35.23 -13.78 21.14
CA ILE A 58 35.09 -14.57 22.37
C ILE A 58 34.54 -15.94 22.00
N GLY A 59 35.26 -16.99 22.42
CA GLY A 59 34.85 -18.38 22.27
C GLY A 59 34.12 -18.85 23.53
N VAL A 60 33.01 -19.56 23.33
CA VAL A 60 32.17 -20.07 24.41
C VAL A 60 32.06 -21.59 24.31
N THR A 61 32.43 -22.29 25.38
CA THR A 61 32.13 -23.72 25.59
C THR A 61 31.22 -23.88 26.81
N PRO A 62 30.62 -25.06 27.05
CA PRO A 62 29.80 -25.30 28.24
C PRO A 62 30.54 -25.09 29.57
N GLU A 63 31.86 -25.24 29.59
CA GLU A 63 32.70 -25.14 30.79
C GLU A 63 33.35 -23.77 30.98
N GLN A 64 33.75 -23.10 29.89
CA GLN A 64 34.56 -21.89 29.95
C GLN A 64 34.25 -20.88 28.82
N THR A 65 34.50 -19.61 29.11
CA THR A 65 34.46 -18.51 28.13
C THR A 65 35.83 -17.86 28.04
N GLU A 66 36.43 -17.80 26.85
CA GLU A 66 37.78 -17.24 26.65
C GLU A 66 37.80 -16.21 25.52
N PHE A 67 38.59 -15.15 25.66
CA PHE A 67 38.93 -14.24 24.56
C PHE A 67 39.88 -14.95 23.58
N LEU A 68 39.38 -15.23 22.38
CA LEU A 68 40.18 -15.71 21.26
C LEU A 68 41.02 -14.56 20.68
N TRP A 69 40.44 -13.37 20.63
CA TRP A 69 41.09 -12.14 20.22
C TRP A 69 40.46 -10.94 20.95
N PRO A 70 41.21 -9.96 21.48
CA PRO A 70 42.67 -9.90 21.57
C PRO A 70 43.24 -10.95 22.55
N SER A 71 44.43 -11.48 22.26
CA SER A 71 45.15 -12.40 23.15
C SER A 71 46.11 -11.63 24.07
N LEU A 72 46.17 -12.01 25.35
CA LEU A 72 47.15 -11.47 26.32
C LEU A 72 48.58 -11.95 26.04
N THR A 73 48.71 -13.08 25.34
CA THR A 73 49.96 -13.59 24.76
C THR A 73 49.83 -13.50 23.24
N PRO A 74 50.18 -12.36 22.62
CA PRO A 74 50.47 -12.35 21.20
C PRO A 74 51.63 -13.33 20.96
N LEU A 75 51.56 -14.08 19.87
CA LEU A 75 52.61 -15.03 19.52
C LEU A 75 53.85 -14.24 19.10
N GLU A 76 54.80 -14.07 20.02
CA GLU A 76 56.07 -13.40 19.70
C GLU A 76 57.01 -14.26 18.86
N ASP A 77 56.78 -15.58 18.71
CA ASP A 77 57.67 -16.45 17.92
C ASP A 77 56.91 -17.53 17.14
N LEU A 78 56.39 -17.20 15.95
CA LEU A 78 56.33 -18.20 14.88
C LEU A 78 57.13 -17.69 13.70
N GLU A 79 58.09 -18.51 13.27
CA GLU A 79 58.64 -18.47 11.93
C GLU A 79 57.48 -18.39 10.95
N LEU A 80 57.23 -17.19 10.43
CA LEU A 80 56.35 -16.93 9.30
C LEU A 80 56.84 -17.81 8.17
N GLN A 81 56.29 -19.01 8.03
CA GLN A 81 56.30 -19.72 6.76
C GLN A 81 55.81 -18.71 5.74
N SER A 82 56.74 -18.32 4.86
CA SER A 82 56.60 -17.31 3.82
C SER A 82 55.15 -17.21 3.37
N CYS A 83 54.54 -16.03 3.55
CA CYS A 83 53.20 -15.72 3.06
C CYS A 83 53.11 -16.03 1.56
N TYR A 84 52.73 -17.26 1.22
CA TYR A 84 52.25 -17.58 -0.11
C TYR A 84 50.88 -16.91 -0.19
N TYR A 85 50.71 -16.00 -1.15
CA TYR A 85 49.55 -15.11 -1.35
C TYR A 85 49.63 -13.82 -0.53
N GLY A 86 49.63 -12.68 -1.21
CA GLY A 86 49.74 -11.32 -0.65
C GLY A 86 48.56 -10.87 0.21
N GLN A 87 48.30 -11.60 1.30
CA GLN A 87 47.32 -11.27 2.33
C GLN A 87 47.94 -10.27 3.34
N TYR A 88 47.08 -9.44 3.93
CA TYR A 88 47.48 -8.46 4.94
C TYR A 88 47.97 -9.17 6.21
N GLU A 89 49.15 -8.81 6.70
CA GLU A 89 49.85 -9.48 7.79
C GLU A 89 49.01 -9.59 9.07
N ALA A 90 48.26 -8.54 9.41
CA ALA A 90 47.40 -8.54 10.59
C ALA A 90 46.25 -9.56 10.50
N PHE A 91 45.73 -9.85 9.30
CA PHE A 91 44.68 -10.85 9.11
C PHE A 91 45.22 -12.27 9.29
N THR A 92 46.46 -12.52 8.82
CA THR A 92 47.14 -13.79 9.00
C THR A 92 47.41 -14.07 10.48
N ILE A 93 47.96 -13.07 11.21
CA ILE A 93 48.22 -13.18 12.64
C ILE A 93 46.93 -13.42 13.43
N LEU A 94 45.87 -12.66 13.15
CA LEU A 94 44.57 -12.81 13.80
C LEU A 94 43.99 -14.20 13.53
N GLY A 95 43.92 -14.61 12.25
CA GLY A 95 43.36 -15.90 11.85
C GLY A 95 44.07 -17.08 12.50
N GLU A 96 45.40 -17.06 12.49
CA GLU A 96 46.21 -18.14 13.05
C GLU A 96 46.13 -18.21 14.59
N THR A 97 46.09 -17.06 15.26
CA THR A 97 45.89 -16.98 16.72
C THR A 97 44.55 -17.57 17.12
N VAL A 98 43.48 -17.20 16.39
CA VAL A 98 42.12 -17.70 16.64
C VAL A 98 42.06 -19.21 16.42
N ARG A 99 42.59 -19.74 15.31
CA ARG A 99 42.58 -21.19 15.03
C ARG A 99 43.23 -22.01 16.14
N ARG A 100 44.41 -21.59 16.62
CA ARG A 100 45.11 -22.31 17.70
C ARG A 100 44.40 -22.22 19.04
N LYS A 101 43.85 -21.07 19.40
CA LYS A 101 43.06 -20.94 20.64
C LYS A 101 41.78 -21.76 20.60
N VAL A 102 41.07 -21.74 19.47
CA VAL A 102 39.89 -22.59 19.26
C VAL A 102 40.24 -24.07 19.41
N GLN A 103 41.33 -24.52 18.79
CA GLN A 103 41.79 -25.90 18.92
C GLN A 103 42.10 -26.27 20.38
N ARG A 104 42.79 -25.38 21.13
CA ARG A 104 43.07 -25.59 22.56
C ARG A 104 41.79 -25.67 23.39
N LEU A 105 40.85 -24.75 23.19
CA LEU A 105 39.60 -24.66 23.95
C LEU A 105 38.69 -25.88 23.74
N ILE A 106 38.67 -26.42 22.51
CA ILE A 106 37.92 -27.64 22.17
C ILE A 106 38.58 -28.86 22.76
N THR A 107 39.92 -28.96 22.65
CA THR A 107 40.67 -30.12 23.18
C THR A 107 40.62 -30.18 24.70
N SER A 108 40.48 -29.04 25.39
CA SER A 108 40.37 -28.98 26.84
C SER A 108 38.96 -29.23 27.39
N CYS A 109 37.93 -29.30 26.53
CA CYS A 109 36.54 -29.43 26.96
C CYS A 109 36.16 -30.92 27.11
N GLU A 110 35.91 -31.36 28.35
CA GLU A 110 35.50 -32.75 28.64
C GLU A 110 33.97 -32.92 28.79
N SER A 111 33.22 -31.82 28.91
CA SER A 111 31.77 -31.84 29.09
C SER A 111 30.98 -32.45 27.92
N LEU A 112 30.01 -33.29 28.27
CA LEU A 112 29.02 -33.87 27.36
C LEU A 112 27.76 -32.99 27.17
N ALA A 113 27.72 -31.78 27.75
CA ALA A 113 26.54 -30.93 27.72
C ALA A 113 26.33 -30.26 26.34
N CYS A 114 25.09 -30.28 25.84
CA CYS A 114 24.68 -29.60 24.60
C CYS A 114 24.07 -28.21 24.81
N THR A 115 24.19 -27.64 26.02
CA THR A 115 23.64 -26.32 26.36
C THR A 115 24.75 -25.35 26.76
N VAL A 116 24.67 -24.09 26.33
CA VAL A 116 25.72 -23.08 26.50
C VAL A 116 25.25 -21.90 27.31
N SER A 117 26.18 -21.22 28.03
CA SER A 117 25.92 -19.96 28.73
C SER A 117 26.56 -18.76 28.06
N PHE A 118 25.73 -17.93 27.41
CA PHE A 118 26.18 -16.69 26.78
C PHE A 118 26.19 -15.48 27.71
N ALA A 119 25.54 -15.56 28.87
CA ALA A 119 25.48 -14.43 29.81
C ALA A 119 26.87 -13.96 30.25
N SER A 120 27.78 -14.90 30.54
CA SER A 120 29.16 -14.58 30.91
C SER A 120 29.94 -13.96 29.74
N ALA A 121 29.72 -14.44 28.52
CA ALA A 121 30.39 -13.92 27.32
C ALA A 121 29.94 -12.48 27.00
N ILE A 122 28.64 -12.18 27.11
CA ILE A 122 28.12 -10.82 26.91
C ILE A 122 28.63 -9.88 28.01
N ASN A 123 28.69 -10.32 29.26
CA ASN A 123 29.26 -9.50 30.34
C ASN A 123 30.75 -9.20 30.11
N ASN A 124 31.55 -10.20 29.73
CA ASN A 124 32.95 -10.00 29.37
C ASN A 124 33.12 -9.03 28.20
N ALA A 125 32.23 -9.15 27.21
CA ALA A 125 32.16 -8.23 26.08
C ALA A 125 31.88 -6.79 26.58
N LEU A 126 30.81 -6.56 27.34
CA LEU A 126 30.47 -5.22 27.83
C LEU A 126 31.59 -4.61 28.71
N CYS A 127 32.24 -5.43 29.54
CA CYS A 127 33.41 -5.00 30.32
C CYS A 127 34.59 -4.60 29.42
N TYR A 128 34.83 -5.34 28.33
CA TYR A 128 35.86 -5.00 27.35
C TYR A 128 35.55 -3.68 26.65
N TYR A 129 34.30 -3.47 26.24
CA TYR A 129 33.86 -2.20 25.65
C TYR A 129 34.11 -1.01 26.60
N ILE A 130 33.64 -1.10 27.85
CA ILE A 130 33.86 -0.05 28.86
C ILE A 130 35.35 0.22 29.07
N ARG A 131 36.17 -0.84 29.11
CA ARG A 131 37.62 -0.72 29.23
C ARG A 131 38.22 0.02 28.02
N ARG A 132 37.81 -0.32 26.79
CA ARG A 132 38.26 0.38 25.57
C ARG A 132 37.85 1.85 25.55
N CYS A 133 36.61 2.17 25.95
CA CYS A 133 36.20 3.57 26.08
C CYS A 133 37.10 4.36 27.05
N ARG A 134 37.56 3.74 28.13
CA ARG A 134 38.50 4.36 29.08
C ARG A 134 39.91 4.51 28.51
N GLU A 135 40.42 3.50 27.80
CA GLU A 135 41.76 3.52 27.19
C GLU A 135 41.89 4.53 26.05
N LEU A 136 40.79 4.91 25.40
CA LEU A 136 40.78 5.85 24.27
C LEU A 136 40.67 7.33 24.68
N ARG A 137 40.42 7.63 25.95
CA ARG A 137 40.44 9.01 26.45
C ARG A 137 41.88 9.50 26.61
N PRO A 138 42.23 10.71 26.16
CA PRO A 138 43.51 11.33 26.50
C PRO A 138 43.52 11.64 28.01
N THR A 139 44.51 11.10 28.74
CA THR A 139 44.76 11.49 30.13
C THR A 139 45.15 12.96 30.18
N LEU A 140 44.27 13.81 30.73
CA LEU A 140 44.62 15.16 31.16
C LEU A 140 45.76 15.04 32.19
N SER A 141 46.95 15.54 31.83
CA SER A 141 48.06 15.68 32.76
C SER A 141 47.63 16.60 33.92
N LEU A 142 47.62 16.08 35.15
CA LEU A 142 47.55 16.90 36.35
C LEU A 142 48.75 17.88 36.35
N GLN A 143 48.48 19.16 36.10
CA GLN A 143 49.35 20.22 36.62
C GLN A 143 48.98 20.41 38.09
N ASN A 144 49.92 20.09 38.97
CA ASN A 144 49.85 20.36 40.40
C ASN A 144 49.90 21.87 40.63
N ASP A 145 48.75 22.52 40.83
CA ASP A 145 48.68 23.84 41.47
C ASP A 145 48.38 23.65 42.97
N PRO A 146 49.28 24.04 43.89
CA PRO A 146 49.16 23.75 45.32
C PRO A 146 48.27 24.73 46.11
N ALA A 147 47.35 25.46 45.46
CA ALA A 147 46.69 26.62 46.06
C ALA A 147 45.18 26.46 46.38
N SER A 148 44.66 25.24 46.52
CA SER A 148 43.28 25.07 47.02
C SER A 148 43.08 23.80 47.85
N SER A 149 43.70 23.78 49.03
CA SER A 149 43.23 22.93 50.11
C SER A 149 41.96 23.54 50.71
N ASN A 150 40.80 22.90 50.50
CA ASN A 150 39.95 22.46 51.62
C ASN A 150 38.70 21.67 51.21
N THR A 151 38.59 20.53 51.88
CA THR A 151 37.40 19.74 52.25
C THR A 151 36.66 18.90 51.19
N ASN A 152 36.81 17.59 51.40
CA ASN A 152 35.95 16.46 51.00
C ASN A 152 35.99 16.01 49.54
N ALA A 153 37.05 15.27 49.21
CA ALA A 153 37.07 14.35 48.08
C ALA A 153 36.07 13.20 48.31
N ILE A 154 34.79 13.46 48.05
CA ILE A 154 33.83 12.42 47.70
C ILE A 154 34.05 12.15 46.21
N VAL A 155 34.46 10.91 45.92
CA VAL A 155 34.52 10.29 44.60
C VAL A 155 33.31 10.74 43.79
N ALA A 156 33.53 11.64 42.83
CA ALA A 156 32.49 12.05 41.89
C ALA A 156 32.12 10.80 41.09
N VAL A 157 30.87 10.39 41.21
CA VAL A 157 30.23 9.41 40.33
C VAL A 157 30.30 10.01 38.93
N GLU A 158 31.31 9.61 38.16
CA GLU A 158 31.46 10.01 36.77
C GLU A 158 30.21 9.54 36.01
N ASP A 159 29.42 10.49 35.51
CA ASP A 159 28.22 10.23 34.74
C ASP A 159 28.56 9.34 33.53
N ILE A 160 27.91 8.18 33.45
CA ILE A 160 27.96 7.24 32.30
C ILE A 160 27.65 7.97 30.99
N SER A 161 26.86 9.04 31.06
CA SER A 161 26.51 9.95 29.96
C SER A 161 27.75 10.58 29.29
N SER A 162 28.81 10.88 30.05
CA SER A 162 30.07 11.45 29.53
C SER A 162 30.95 10.40 28.83
N LEU A 163 30.71 9.11 29.07
CA LEU A 163 31.43 8.00 28.39
C LEU A 163 30.88 7.75 26.96
N LEU A 164 29.72 8.33 26.63
CA LEU A 164 28.98 8.09 25.39
C LEU A 164 29.11 9.24 24.36
N THR A 165 29.89 10.29 24.67
CA THR A 165 30.02 11.49 23.82
C THR A 165 31.13 11.43 22.76
N ASP A 166 31.94 10.38 22.75
CA ASP A 166 32.97 10.16 21.73
C ASP A 166 32.43 9.27 20.59
N ASN A 167 32.86 9.49 19.34
CA ASN A 167 32.47 8.78 18.11
C ASN A 167 32.92 7.29 18.05
N PHE A 168 32.81 6.55 19.16
CA PHE A 168 33.15 5.14 19.30
C PHE A 168 31.89 4.31 19.53
N HIS A 169 31.49 3.53 18.53
CA HIS A 169 30.31 2.69 18.59
C HIS A 169 30.68 1.21 18.71
N ALA A 170 29.94 0.44 19.51
CA ALA A 170 30.17 -1.00 19.64
C ALA A 170 28.92 -1.82 19.32
N ARG A 171 29.14 -3.02 18.81
CA ARG A 171 28.10 -3.99 18.46
C ARG A 171 28.52 -5.41 18.80
N ILE A 172 27.62 -6.17 19.40
CA ILE A 172 27.81 -7.58 19.74
C ILE A 172 27.08 -8.44 18.71
N LEU A 173 27.79 -9.37 18.07
CA LEU A 173 27.22 -10.41 17.21
C LEU A 173 27.35 -11.77 17.90
N VAL A 174 26.22 -12.40 18.17
CA VAL A 174 26.13 -13.74 18.75
C VAL A 174 25.87 -14.76 17.67
N VAL A 175 26.78 -15.72 17.47
CA VAL A 175 26.61 -16.85 16.56
C VAL A 175 26.40 -18.12 17.39
N ARG A 176 25.15 -18.56 17.47
CA ARG A 176 24.68 -19.63 18.36
C ARG A 176 24.35 -20.90 17.58
N ALA A 177 24.80 -22.04 18.08
CA ALA A 177 24.51 -23.36 17.51
C ALA A 177 23.76 -24.27 18.50
N ALA A 178 24.25 -24.36 19.74
CA ALA A 178 23.67 -25.15 20.83
C ALA A 178 22.29 -24.64 21.30
N GLU A 179 21.52 -25.48 21.99
CA GLU A 179 20.18 -25.16 22.50
C GLU A 179 20.20 -24.22 23.73
N ASP A 180 19.09 -23.51 23.95
CA ASP A 180 18.98 -22.52 25.02
C ASP A 180 18.71 -23.21 26.36
N ASN A 181 19.34 -22.70 27.41
CA ASN A 181 19.03 -23.10 28.78
C ASN A 181 18.18 -22.01 29.45
N SER A 182 16.91 -22.31 29.73
CA SER A 182 15.99 -21.38 30.40
C SER A 182 16.46 -20.96 31.79
N ALA A 183 17.35 -21.72 32.43
CA ALA A 183 17.95 -21.35 33.71
C ALA A 183 18.80 -20.07 33.65
N GLN A 184 19.24 -19.65 32.46
CA GLN A 184 20.10 -18.49 32.25
C GLN A 184 19.33 -17.21 31.94
N TYR A 185 18.00 -17.27 31.88
CA TYR A 185 17.16 -16.13 31.52
C TYR A 185 17.53 -14.87 32.33
N LEU A 186 17.62 -14.98 33.66
CA LEU A 186 17.89 -13.85 34.54
C LEU A 186 19.28 -13.24 34.30
N SER A 187 20.31 -14.08 34.20
CA SER A 187 21.68 -13.60 33.99
C SER A 187 21.87 -12.98 32.61
N LEU A 188 21.24 -13.55 31.59
CA LEU A 188 21.24 -13.02 30.23
C LEU A 188 20.49 -11.69 30.15
N MET A 189 19.27 -11.60 30.70
CA MET A 189 18.47 -10.38 30.63
C MET A 189 19.12 -9.22 31.41
N ASN A 190 19.76 -9.49 32.55
CA ASN A 190 20.54 -8.46 33.24
C ASN A 190 21.69 -7.91 32.37
N ALA A 191 22.36 -8.77 31.60
CA ALA A 191 23.39 -8.36 30.65
C ALA A 191 22.79 -7.56 29.47
N VAL A 192 21.64 -7.97 28.94
CA VAL A 192 20.90 -7.27 27.88
C VAL A 192 20.47 -5.87 28.33
N PHE A 193 19.89 -5.72 29.53
CA PHE A 193 19.54 -4.40 30.06
C PHE A 193 20.77 -3.51 30.28
N THR A 194 21.92 -4.12 30.61
CA THR A 194 23.19 -3.38 30.71
C THR A 194 23.67 -2.93 29.33
N ALA A 195 23.58 -3.79 28.31
CA ALA A 195 23.89 -3.44 26.93
C ALA A 195 22.98 -2.31 26.40
N GLN A 196 21.67 -2.39 26.69
CA GLN A 196 20.69 -1.36 26.32
C GLN A 196 21.03 0.00 26.94
N LYS A 197 21.42 0.03 28.23
CA LYS A 197 21.86 1.26 28.91
C LYS A 197 23.14 1.84 28.32
N LEU A 198 24.04 0.99 27.83
CA LEU A 198 25.30 1.40 27.20
C LEU A 198 25.15 1.73 25.71
N GLY A 199 23.96 1.57 25.13
CA GLY A 199 23.70 1.80 23.70
C GLY A 199 24.38 0.78 22.78
N VAL A 200 24.72 -0.42 23.28
CA VAL A 200 25.38 -1.49 22.51
C VAL A 200 24.33 -2.44 21.95
N LEU A 201 24.31 -2.61 20.62
CA LEU A 201 23.36 -3.48 19.93
C LEU A 201 23.77 -4.95 20.03
N ILE A 202 22.79 -5.85 20.22
CA ILE A 202 23.01 -7.30 20.21
C ILE A 202 22.32 -7.92 18.99
N ASP A 203 23.13 -8.35 18.03
CA ASP A 203 22.69 -9.14 16.88
C ASP A 203 22.82 -10.63 17.19
N ALA A 204 21.84 -11.44 16.77
CA ALA A 204 21.81 -12.88 17.02
C ALA A 204 21.61 -13.66 15.72
N CYS A 205 22.55 -14.56 15.43
CA CYS A 205 22.56 -15.47 14.31
C CYS A 205 22.44 -16.91 14.83
N ILE A 206 21.30 -17.57 14.54
CA ILE A 206 20.99 -18.91 15.07
C ILE A 206 21.14 -19.97 13.97
N ILE A 207 21.98 -20.97 14.21
CA ILE A 207 22.18 -22.14 13.34
C ILE A 207 21.24 -23.27 13.80
N PRO A 208 20.31 -23.76 12.95
CA PRO A 208 19.39 -24.82 13.33
C PRO A 208 20.06 -26.21 13.34
N PRO A 209 19.64 -27.14 14.22
CA PRO A 209 20.12 -28.52 14.22
C PRO A 209 19.51 -29.31 13.05
N THR A 210 20.31 -30.10 12.34
CA THR A 210 19.84 -31.00 11.27
C THR A 210 19.71 -32.43 11.81
N ARG A 211 18.49 -32.94 12.00
CA ARG A 211 18.25 -34.37 12.26
C ARG A 211 17.95 -35.09 10.94
N MET A 212 18.58 -36.24 10.72
CA MET A 212 18.10 -37.25 9.78
C MET A 212 17.14 -38.18 10.54
N SER A 213 15.85 -38.17 10.20
CA SER A 213 14.93 -39.23 10.63
C SER A 213 14.79 -40.27 9.53
N TYR A 214 15.28 -41.49 9.76
CA TYR A 214 14.85 -42.67 9.01
C TYR A 214 13.58 -43.22 9.68
N SER A 215 12.42 -43.04 9.06
CA SER A 215 11.20 -43.80 9.40
C SER A 215 10.87 -44.73 8.24
N ALA A 216 10.80 -46.04 8.52
CA ALA A 216 10.71 -47.09 7.52
C ALA A 216 9.30 -47.35 6.93
N ASP A 217 8.27 -46.58 7.33
CA ASP A 217 6.87 -46.88 7.00
C ASP A 217 6.17 -45.73 6.23
N ASP A 218 6.71 -45.25 5.10
CA ASP A 218 5.90 -44.59 4.04
C ASP A 218 6.70 -44.36 2.74
N PRO A 219 6.42 -45.05 1.62
CA PRO A 219 7.20 -44.92 0.38
C PRO A 219 6.84 -43.71 -0.50
N LEU A 220 5.91 -42.82 -0.11
CA LEU A 220 5.43 -41.70 -0.96
C LEU A 220 5.96 -40.30 -0.58
N ARG A 221 6.97 -40.20 0.28
CA ARG A 221 7.53 -38.90 0.72
C ARG A 221 9.06 -38.83 0.63
N GLN A 222 9.61 -38.99 -0.57
CA GLN A 222 11.04 -38.71 -0.83
C GLN A 222 11.21 -37.33 -1.45
N SER A 223 11.29 -36.30 -0.61
CA SER A 223 11.89 -34.95 -0.87
C SER A 223 11.35 -33.86 0.07
N SER A 224 10.70 -34.22 1.18
CA SER A 224 10.48 -33.29 2.29
C SER A 224 11.47 -33.61 3.40
N THR A 225 12.55 -32.84 3.49
CA THR A 225 13.13 -32.52 4.79
C THR A 225 12.06 -31.75 5.56
N THR A 226 11.14 -32.46 6.19
CA THR A 226 10.28 -31.89 7.21
C THR A 226 11.21 -31.43 8.33
N LEU A 227 11.57 -30.16 8.30
CA LEU A 227 12.08 -29.45 9.47
C LEU A 227 11.00 -29.62 10.54
N GLN A 228 11.18 -30.58 11.45
CA GLN A 228 10.55 -30.48 12.75
C GLN A 228 10.86 -29.08 13.28
N GLU A 229 9.82 -28.39 13.76
CA GLU A 229 9.87 -27.10 14.42
C GLU A 229 10.83 -27.15 15.62
N SER A 230 12.14 -27.10 15.35
CA SER A 230 13.14 -26.75 16.35
C SER A 230 12.88 -25.30 16.71
N SER A 231 12.63 -25.07 17.99
CA SER A 231 12.18 -23.82 18.60
C SER A 231 13.07 -22.64 18.22
N ASN A 232 12.47 -21.51 17.84
CA ASN A 232 13.17 -20.23 17.83
C ASN A 232 13.70 -19.94 19.25
N SER A 233 14.85 -19.26 19.32
CA SER A 233 15.41 -18.82 20.61
C SER A 233 14.65 -17.59 21.08
N SER A 234 13.70 -17.77 22.00
CA SER A 234 12.95 -16.66 22.59
C SER A 234 13.86 -15.69 23.34
N LEU A 235 14.92 -16.21 23.98
CA LEU A 235 15.90 -15.43 24.73
C LEU A 235 16.61 -14.40 23.85
N PHE A 236 17.19 -14.84 22.73
CA PHE A 236 17.93 -13.95 21.83
C PHE A 236 17.02 -13.12 20.94
N GLN A 237 15.78 -13.56 20.72
CA GLN A 237 14.76 -12.75 20.08
C GLN A 237 14.39 -11.54 20.96
N GLN A 238 14.20 -11.76 22.27
CA GLN A 238 14.01 -10.67 23.25
C GLN A 238 15.26 -9.76 23.34
N ALA A 239 16.47 -10.35 23.33
CA ALA A 239 17.71 -9.58 23.42
C ALA A 239 17.92 -8.64 22.24
N ALA A 240 17.66 -9.11 21.02
CA ALA A 240 17.75 -8.31 19.81
C ALA A 240 16.68 -7.19 19.81
N ASP A 241 15.44 -7.51 20.19
CA ASP A 241 14.34 -6.53 20.23
C ASP A 241 14.59 -5.42 21.27
N LEU A 242 15.02 -5.77 22.49
CA LEU A 242 15.29 -4.81 23.56
C LEU A 242 16.48 -3.87 23.25
N THR A 243 17.46 -4.35 22.49
CA THR A 243 18.65 -3.55 22.12
C THR A 243 18.50 -2.86 20.76
N GLY A 244 17.51 -3.21 19.94
CA GLY A 244 17.39 -2.72 18.55
C GLY A 244 18.34 -3.42 17.56
N GLY A 245 18.80 -4.63 17.88
CA GLY A 245 19.63 -5.49 17.03
C GLY A 245 18.81 -6.39 16.09
N ILE A 246 19.50 -7.21 15.29
CA ILE A 246 18.87 -8.14 14.33
C ILE A 246 18.89 -9.58 14.87
N TYR A 247 17.74 -10.23 14.88
CA TYR A 247 17.63 -11.68 15.08
C TYR A 247 17.40 -12.39 13.74
N LEU A 248 18.29 -13.30 13.36
CA LEU A 248 18.15 -14.13 12.17
C LEU A 248 18.43 -15.60 12.47
N ARG A 249 17.42 -16.44 12.21
CA ARG A 249 17.60 -17.88 12.11
C ARG A 249 18.00 -18.23 10.67
N ILE A 250 19.13 -18.90 10.51
CA ILE A 250 19.63 -19.25 9.17
C ILE A 250 18.75 -20.37 8.58
N PRO A 251 18.08 -20.14 7.43
CA PRO A 251 17.25 -21.17 6.81
C PRO A 251 18.08 -22.23 6.09
N ARG A 252 19.28 -21.87 5.60
CA ARG A 252 20.22 -22.78 4.91
C ARG A 252 21.64 -22.60 5.46
N PRO A 253 22.13 -23.50 6.34
CA PRO A 253 23.46 -23.40 6.96
C PRO A 253 24.64 -23.28 5.97
N ALA A 254 24.52 -23.90 4.78
CA ALA A 254 25.53 -23.81 3.72
C ALA A 254 25.78 -22.37 3.21
N GLY A 255 24.84 -21.45 3.41
CA GLY A 255 24.96 -20.04 3.02
C GLY A 255 25.44 -19.11 4.13
N LEU A 256 26.04 -19.61 5.22
CA LEU A 256 26.38 -18.82 6.41
C LEU A 256 27.11 -17.50 6.08
N LEU A 257 28.19 -17.56 5.28
CA LEU A 257 28.96 -16.38 4.90
C LEU A 257 28.10 -15.33 4.16
N GLN A 258 27.17 -15.77 3.32
CA GLN A 258 26.26 -14.88 2.61
C GLN A 258 25.38 -14.09 3.60
N TYR A 259 24.85 -14.74 4.64
CA TYR A 259 24.04 -14.07 5.65
C TYR A 259 24.87 -13.13 6.53
N LEU A 260 26.08 -13.54 6.91
CA LEU A 260 27.02 -12.68 7.65
C LEU A 260 27.33 -11.39 6.88
N LEU A 261 27.62 -11.50 5.58
CA LEU A 261 27.96 -10.34 4.75
C LEU A 261 26.75 -9.47 4.37
N SER A 262 25.59 -10.06 4.10
CA SER A 262 24.41 -9.31 3.65
C SER A 262 23.62 -8.66 4.79
N VAL A 263 23.53 -9.31 5.95
CA VAL A 263 22.67 -8.88 7.07
C VAL A 263 23.49 -8.23 8.19
N PHE A 264 24.60 -8.87 8.58
CA PHE A 264 25.35 -8.47 9.78
C PHE A 264 26.54 -7.55 9.49
N LEU A 265 27.06 -7.48 8.26
CA LEU A 265 28.15 -6.55 7.92
C LEU A 265 27.72 -5.06 7.96
N PRO A 266 26.54 -4.66 7.47
CA PRO A 266 26.12 -3.26 7.47
C PRO A 266 26.00 -2.66 8.87
N ARG A 267 26.41 -1.39 8.99
CA ARG A 267 26.30 -0.57 10.21
C ARG A 267 24.85 -0.31 10.58
N ALA A 268 24.58 -0.05 11.86
CA ALA A 268 23.24 0.18 12.41
C ALA A 268 22.46 1.29 11.66
N GLY A 269 23.09 2.44 11.39
CA GLY A 269 22.44 3.55 10.66
C GLY A 269 22.05 3.21 9.22
N LEU A 270 22.83 2.33 8.56
CA LEU A 270 22.57 1.89 7.17
C LEU A 270 21.49 0.81 7.07
N ARG A 271 21.13 0.14 8.18
CA ARG A 271 20.09 -0.90 8.18
C ARG A 271 18.73 -0.37 7.77
N SER A 272 18.42 0.88 8.10
CA SER A 272 17.16 1.55 7.71
C SER A 272 17.00 1.72 6.19
N GLN A 273 18.11 1.64 5.44
CA GLN A 273 18.14 1.80 3.99
C GLN A 273 18.24 0.46 3.25
N LEU A 274 18.45 -0.64 3.98
CA LEU A 274 18.61 -1.97 3.41
C LEU A 274 17.33 -2.79 3.58
N ILE A 275 16.94 -3.47 2.51
CA ILE A 275 15.90 -4.50 2.57
C ILE A 275 16.56 -5.75 3.15
N LEU A 276 16.49 -5.90 4.47
CA LEU A 276 16.93 -7.11 5.14
C LEU A 276 15.96 -8.25 4.80
N PRO A 277 16.45 -9.49 4.60
CA PRO A 277 15.57 -10.63 4.40
C PRO A 277 14.59 -10.68 5.57
N ASP A 278 13.29 -10.76 5.26
CA ASP A 278 12.24 -10.91 6.25
C ASP A 278 12.71 -11.98 7.24
N CYS A 279 13.05 -11.57 8.46
CA CYS A 279 13.34 -12.49 9.54
C CYS A 279 12.03 -13.26 9.73
N GLY A 280 11.91 -14.40 9.03
CA GLY A 280 10.68 -15.16 8.75
C GLY A 280 10.11 -15.84 9.98
N GLY A 281 9.88 -15.05 11.01
CA GLY A 281 9.55 -15.41 12.38
C GLY A 281 9.81 -14.22 13.31
N GLY A 282 9.22 -13.04 13.04
CA GLY A 282 8.90 -12.11 14.13
C GLY A 282 9.11 -10.62 13.96
N ALA A 283 8.51 -10.03 12.93
CA ALA A 283 7.74 -8.79 13.12
C ALA A 283 6.22 -9.02 12.96
N ALA A 284 5.83 -10.12 12.30
CA ALA A 284 4.45 -10.59 12.19
C ALA A 284 4.07 -11.67 13.23
N THR A 285 5.05 -12.31 13.87
CA THR A 285 4.87 -13.18 15.05
C THR A 285 5.46 -12.46 16.24
N GLY A 286 4.64 -11.98 17.18
CA GLY A 286 5.13 -11.24 18.34
C GLY A 286 6.27 -11.95 19.06
N VAL A 287 7.22 -11.16 19.60
CA VAL A 287 8.27 -11.67 20.48
C VAL A 287 7.60 -12.28 21.71
N ASP A 288 7.98 -13.50 22.07
CA ASP A 288 7.43 -14.20 23.23
C ASP A 288 8.05 -13.64 24.52
N PHE A 289 7.36 -12.69 25.17
CA PHE A 289 7.77 -12.05 26.44
C PHE A 289 7.30 -12.80 27.69
N ARG A 290 6.88 -14.06 27.58
CA ARG A 290 6.43 -14.83 28.75
C ARG A 290 7.53 -14.91 29.80
N SER A 291 7.12 -14.86 31.06
CA SER A 291 8.05 -14.95 32.18
C SER A 291 8.36 -16.41 32.51
N ALA A 292 9.60 -16.71 32.87
CA ALA A 292 9.98 -18.02 33.37
C ALA A 292 9.60 -18.16 34.87
N CYS A 293 8.87 -19.22 35.20
CA CYS A 293 8.54 -19.57 36.59
C CYS A 293 9.78 -20.04 37.36
N PHE A 294 9.98 -19.57 38.60
CA PHE A 294 11.08 -19.96 39.47
C PHE A 294 11.01 -21.42 39.96
N CYS A 295 9.83 -22.04 40.02
CA CYS A 295 9.68 -23.45 40.44
C CYS A 295 10.29 -24.43 39.43
N HIS A 296 9.96 -24.26 38.15
CA HIS A 296 10.27 -25.24 37.10
C HIS A 296 11.17 -24.68 36.00
N ARG A 297 11.49 -23.37 36.04
CA ARG A 297 12.25 -22.64 35.01
C ARG A 297 11.66 -22.77 33.60
N LYS A 298 10.34 -22.89 33.53
CA LYS A 298 9.55 -22.94 32.29
C LYS A 298 8.78 -21.64 32.11
N MET A 299 8.61 -21.22 30.86
CA MET A 299 7.78 -20.07 30.49
C MET A 299 6.33 -20.33 30.89
N VAL A 300 5.67 -19.34 31.49
CA VAL A 300 4.28 -19.42 31.95
C VAL A 300 3.45 -18.24 31.45
N ASP A 301 2.20 -18.51 31.05
CA ASP A 301 1.26 -17.50 30.57
C ASP A 301 0.58 -16.76 31.73
N LEU A 302 0.25 -17.49 32.80
CA LEU A 302 -0.34 -16.98 34.04
C LEU A 302 0.53 -17.42 35.23
N SER A 303 0.77 -16.51 36.16
CA SER A 303 1.68 -16.76 37.27
C SER A 303 1.38 -15.91 38.50
N TYR A 304 1.72 -16.44 39.66
CA TYR A 304 1.68 -15.73 40.94
C TYR A 304 2.99 -15.00 41.15
N VAL A 305 2.93 -13.72 41.55
CA VAL A 305 4.11 -12.89 41.78
C VAL A 305 4.29 -12.65 43.28
N CYS A 306 5.51 -12.82 43.78
CA CYS A 306 5.83 -12.43 45.14
C CYS A 306 5.85 -10.91 45.30
N SER A 307 5.03 -10.34 46.18
CA SER A 307 5.02 -8.89 46.42
C SER A 307 6.29 -8.34 47.07
N VAL A 308 7.15 -9.21 47.61
CA VAL A 308 8.41 -8.81 48.27
C VAL A 308 9.61 -8.92 47.34
N CYS A 309 9.79 -10.06 46.66
CA CYS A 309 10.96 -10.31 45.81
C CYS A 309 10.64 -10.38 44.31
N LEU A 310 9.39 -10.14 43.91
CA LEU A 310 8.92 -10.18 42.52
C LEU A 310 9.15 -11.52 41.81
N SER A 311 9.43 -12.59 42.57
CA SER A 311 9.59 -13.93 42.01
C SER A 311 8.26 -14.48 41.48
N ILE A 312 8.35 -15.20 40.37
CA ILE A 312 7.21 -15.64 39.56
C ILE A 312 7.00 -17.15 39.75
N PHE A 313 5.79 -17.57 40.10
CA PHE A 313 5.43 -18.96 40.39
C PHE A 313 4.26 -19.46 39.54
N CYS A 314 4.33 -20.69 39.06
CA CYS A 314 3.31 -21.30 38.17
C CYS A 314 2.05 -21.75 38.91
N ALA A 315 2.16 -21.96 40.23
CA ALA A 315 1.05 -22.34 41.09
C ALA A 315 1.14 -21.53 42.38
N PHE A 316 0.00 -21.31 43.02
CA PHE A 316 -0.03 -20.66 44.31
C PHE A 316 0.69 -21.54 45.33
N THR A 317 1.73 -20.99 45.96
CA THR A 317 2.34 -21.58 47.15
C THR A 317 2.06 -20.65 48.33
N PRO A 318 1.71 -21.15 49.51
CA PRO A 318 1.41 -20.30 50.68
C PRO A 318 2.66 -19.62 51.25
N ILE A 319 3.86 -20.07 50.87
CA ILE A 319 5.14 -19.47 51.24
C ILE A 319 5.95 -19.30 49.95
N CYS A 320 6.56 -18.13 49.78
CA CYS A 320 7.48 -17.88 48.66
C CYS A 320 8.76 -18.69 48.84
N SER A 321 9.08 -19.59 47.90
CA SER A 321 10.30 -20.41 47.99
C SER A 321 11.59 -19.60 47.85
N THR A 322 11.54 -18.39 47.30
CA THR A 322 12.71 -17.51 47.09
C THR A 322 13.03 -16.67 48.32
N CYS A 323 12.06 -15.93 48.88
CA CYS A 323 12.28 -15.03 50.01
C CYS A 323 11.66 -15.51 51.33
N GLN A 324 11.10 -16.73 51.35
CA GLN A 324 10.47 -17.37 52.51
C GLN A 324 9.33 -16.56 53.15
N THR A 325 8.76 -15.60 52.42
CA THR A 325 7.64 -14.78 52.92
C THR A 325 6.32 -15.55 52.78
N PRO A 326 5.50 -15.66 53.85
CA PRO A 326 4.18 -16.25 53.78
C PRO A 326 3.19 -15.32 53.05
N PHE A 327 2.46 -15.88 52.09
CA PHE A 327 1.40 -15.19 51.37
C PHE A 327 0.10 -15.18 52.20
N LYS A 328 -0.45 -13.99 52.44
CA LYS A 328 -1.75 -13.84 53.10
C LYS A 328 -2.86 -14.17 52.11
N ILE A 329 -3.57 -15.27 52.33
CA ILE A 329 -4.78 -15.62 51.57
C ILE A 329 -5.92 -14.73 52.08
N PRO A 330 -6.62 -13.97 51.22
CA PRO A 330 -7.89 -13.38 51.59
C PRO A 330 -8.93 -14.51 51.61
N ILE A 331 -9.48 -14.81 52.79
CA ILE A 331 -10.62 -15.72 52.91
C ILE A 331 -11.80 -15.04 52.24
N VAL A 332 -12.22 -15.54 51.07
CA VAL A 332 -13.48 -15.14 50.44
C VAL A 332 -14.59 -15.90 51.16
N ALA A 333 -15.18 -15.27 52.18
CA ALA A 333 -16.50 -15.65 52.67
C ALA A 333 -17.53 -14.94 51.79
N ALA A 334 -18.41 -15.73 51.19
CA ALA A 334 -19.63 -15.24 50.56
C ALA A 334 -20.50 -14.56 51.62
N ASP A 335 -21.12 -13.44 51.23
CA ASP A 335 -22.15 -12.67 51.92
C ASP A 335 -21.77 -12.05 53.26
N ASP A 336 -21.42 -10.75 53.26
CA ASP A 336 -22.04 -9.76 54.17
C ASP A 336 -21.56 -8.31 53.91
N TYR A 337 -22.54 -7.40 53.87
CA TYR A 337 -22.36 -5.96 53.75
C TYR A 337 -21.74 -5.36 55.04
N HIS A 338 -20.81 -4.43 54.84
CA HIS A 338 -20.36 -3.42 55.82
C HIS A 338 -19.86 -3.89 57.21
N LEU A 339 -18.63 -4.41 57.34
CA LEU A 339 -17.86 -4.28 58.60
C LEU A 339 -16.34 -4.53 58.44
N GLY A 340 -15.65 -3.72 57.62
CA GLY A 340 -14.23 -3.98 57.26
C GLY A 340 -13.29 -2.77 57.24
N SER A 341 -13.57 -1.71 58.00
CA SER A 341 -12.63 -0.57 58.10
C SER A 341 -11.66 -0.77 59.28
N LYS A 342 -10.38 -0.38 59.14
CA LYS A 342 -9.39 -0.40 60.25
C LYS A 342 -9.87 0.33 61.52
N GLY A 343 -10.82 1.26 61.38
CA GLY A 343 -11.46 1.95 62.51
C GLY A 343 -12.33 1.02 63.36
N TRP A 344 -13.02 0.06 62.75
CA TRP A 344 -13.80 -0.95 63.46
C TRP A 344 -12.91 -1.93 64.25
N ASP A 345 -11.79 -2.34 63.65
CA ASP A 345 -10.81 -3.20 64.33
C ASP A 345 -10.16 -2.52 65.54
N LEU A 346 -9.91 -1.22 65.45
CA LEU A 346 -9.36 -0.42 66.55
C LEU A 346 -10.38 -0.24 67.68
N MET A 347 -11.65 0.01 67.36
CA MET A 347 -12.73 0.10 68.36
C MET A 347 -12.95 -1.24 69.07
N LYS A 348 -12.95 -2.37 68.35
CA LYS A 348 -13.03 -3.71 68.96
C LYS A 348 -11.90 -3.97 69.96
N ARG A 349 -10.66 -3.56 69.64
CA ARG A 349 -9.51 -3.67 70.57
C ARG A 349 -9.61 -2.77 71.80
N MET A 350 -10.41 -1.70 71.75
CA MET A 350 -10.65 -0.80 72.89
C MET A 350 -11.93 -1.16 73.68
N GLY A 351 -12.44 -2.38 73.52
CA GLY A 351 -13.57 -2.89 74.31
C GLY A 351 -14.95 -2.52 73.77
N TRP A 352 -15.05 -2.18 72.48
CA TRP A 352 -16.35 -1.98 71.82
C TRP A 352 -17.14 -3.28 71.72
N ILE A 353 -18.44 -3.21 72.01
CA ILE A 353 -19.40 -4.31 71.85
C ILE A 353 -20.52 -3.80 70.95
N GLU A 354 -20.96 -4.64 70.01
CA GLU A 354 -21.97 -4.30 69.02
C GLU A 354 -23.27 -3.80 69.68
N GLY A 355 -23.73 -2.60 69.31
CA GLY A 355 -24.89 -1.93 69.88
C GLY A 355 -24.64 -1.04 71.11
N LYS A 356 -23.42 -0.98 71.67
CA LYS A 356 -23.07 -0.10 72.80
C LYS A 356 -21.92 0.87 72.47
N GLY A 357 -21.90 2.02 73.12
CA GLY A 357 -20.88 3.05 72.92
C GLY A 357 -19.56 2.77 73.64
N LEU A 358 -18.43 3.23 73.10
CA LEU A 358 -17.10 3.03 73.71
C LEU A 358 -16.96 3.79 75.07
N GLY A 359 -16.83 3.08 76.18
CA GLY A 359 -16.63 3.65 77.52
C GLY A 359 -17.13 2.74 78.65
N ALA A 360 -16.68 2.94 79.89
CA ALA A 360 -16.94 2.03 81.02
C ALA A 360 -18.43 1.76 81.33
N GLN A 361 -19.35 2.63 80.88
CA GLN A 361 -20.81 2.44 81.01
C GLN A 361 -21.57 2.43 79.67
N GLY A 362 -20.88 2.21 78.53
CA GLY A 362 -21.55 2.06 77.23
C GLY A 362 -22.07 3.35 76.57
N GLN A 363 -21.63 4.52 77.03
CA GLN A 363 -22.17 5.84 76.67
C GLN A 363 -21.39 6.60 75.56
N GLY A 364 -20.42 5.94 74.91
CA GLY A 364 -19.61 6.55 73.85
C GLY A 364 -20.15 6.41 72.43
N ARG A 365 -19.33 6.76 71.43
CA ARG A 365 -19.69 6.60 70.01
C ARG A 365 -19.83 5.13 69.63
N THR A 366 -20.88 4.83 68.86
CA THR A 366 -21.20 3.48 68.36
C THR A 366 -20.56 3.19 67.00
N GLN A 367 -20.07 4.20 66.30
CA GLN A 367 -19.41 4.09 65.00
C GLN A 367 -18.04 4.81 65.00
N PRO A 368 -17.05 4.30 64.23
CA PRO A 368 -15.72 4.89 64.17
C PRO A 368 -15.73 6.27 63.52
N VAL A 369 -14.90 7.17 64.03
CA VAL A 369 -14.76 8.52 63.49
C VAL A 369 -14.05 8.46 62.14
N GLN A 370 -14.71 8.91 61.08
CA GLN A 370 -14.08 9.01 59.76
C GLN A 370 -12.93 10.02 59.80
N ALA A 371 -11.72 9.56 59.48
CA ALA A 371 -10.56 10.42 59.40
C ALA A 371 -10.65 11.33 58.17
N LYS A 372 -10.92 12.61 58.36
CA LYS A 372 -10.67 13.63 57.34
C LYS A 372 -9.16 13.81 57.19
N VAL A 373 -8.62 13.51 56.02
CA VAL A 373 -7.23 13.81 55.66
C VAL A 373 -7.09 15.33 55.54
N PRO A 374 -6.21 16.00 56.32
CA PRO A 374 -6.10 17.45 56.27
C PRO A 374 -5.33 17.90 55.02
N LYS A 375 -5.98 18.73 54.19
CA LYS A 375 -5.33 19.51 53.14
C LYS A 375 -4.54 20.66 53.78
N LYS A 376 -3.21 20.59 53.69
CA LYS A 376 -2.21 21.68 53.83
C LYS A 376 -2.22 22.50 55.14
N ARG A 377 -1.02 22.70 55.69
CA ARG A 377 -0.73 23.68 56.75
C ARG A 377 -0.86 25.10 56.18
N GLN A 378 -1.82 25.88 56.68
CA GLN A 378 -1.83 27.34 56.59
C GLN A 378 -2.21 27.91 57.97
N GLY A 379 -1.53 28.97 58.38
CA GLY A 379 -1.49 29.47 59.75
C GLY A 379 -2.81 30.04 60.27
N LEU A 380 -2.93 30.08 61.60
CA LEU A 380 -4.07 30.66 62.31
C LEU A 380 -4.15 32.17 62.09
N GLY A 381 -5.33 32.63 61.66
CA GLY A 381 -5.80 33.99 61.88
C GLY A 381 -6.18 34.74 60.61
N VAL A 382 -7.40 34.53 60.10
CA VAL A 382 -8.34 35.57 59.66
C VAL A 382 -9.75 34.93 59.66
N ALA A 383 -10.72 35.61 60.27
CA ALA A 383 -12.11 35.18 60.39
C ALA A 383 -13.06 36.09 59.59
N SER A 384 -14.30 35.61 59.43
CA SER A 384 -15.52 36.29 58.96
C SER A 384 -15.71 36.32 57.42
N SER A 385 -16.90 36.32 56.84
CA SER A 385 -18.29 36.13 57.30
C SER A 385 -19.17 35.93 56.05
N ALA A 386 -20.40 35.45 56.24
CA ALA A 386 -21.36 35.14 55.19
C ALA A 386 -22.08 36.38 54.62
N ALA A 387 -22.64 36.18 53.41
CA ALA A 387 -23.68 36.93 52.69
C ALA A 387 -23.24 38.05 51.73
N GLU A 388 -23.48 37.84 50.42
CA GLU A 388 -24.31 38.72 49.56
C GLU A 388 -24.45 38.17 48.13
N ALA A 389 -25.43 38.73 47.40
CA ALA A 389 -26.23 38.12 46.36
C ALA A 389 -25.73 38.31 44.90
N ALA A 390 -26.25 37.42 44.04
CA ALA A 390 -26.52 37.51 42.60
C ALA A 390 -25.97 38.67 41.76
N THR A 391 -25.02 38.33 40.86
CA THR A 391 -24.88 38.85 39.49
C THR A 391 -24.24 37.74 38.62
N PRO A 392 -24.70 37.44 37.39
CA PRO A 392 -24.11 36.40 36.56
C PRO A 392 -22.89 36.97 35.83
N SER A 393 -21.73 36.93 36.48
CA SER A 393 -20.44 37.07 35.82
C SER A 393 -19.90 35.68 35.49
N LEU A 394 -19.61 35.45 34.21
CA LEU A 394 -18.83 34.32 33.71
C LEU A 394 -17.48 34.30 34.44
N CYS A 395 -17.41 33.50 35.50
CA CYS A 395 -16.19 33.25 36.25
C CYS A 395 -15.90 31.75 36.12
N PHE A 396 -14.93 31.41 35.27
CA PHE A 396 -14.40 30.06 35.16
C PHE A 396 -13.98 29.57 36.55
N ARG A 397 -14.72 28.59 37.08
CA ARG A 397 -14.38 27.91 38.32
C ARG A 397 -13.15 27.06 38.04
N VAL A 398 -12.00 27.42 38.60
CA VAL A 398 -10.80 26.57 38.59
C VAL A 398 -11.13 25.30 39.39
N LEU A 399 -11.37 24.19 38.68
CA LEU A 399 -11.68 22.89 39.26
C LEU A 399 -10.41 22.23 39.81
N GLU A 400 -10.50 21.64 41.01
CA GLU A 400 -9.44 20.80 41.58
C GLU A 400 -9.37 19.43 40.86
N VAL A 401 -8.16 18.88 40.75
CA VAL A 401 -7.75 17.69 39.96
C VAL A 401 -8.49 16.36 40.28
N SER A 402 -9.41 16.34 41.26
CA SER A 402 -10.24 15.16 41.59
C SER A 402 -11.67 15.20 41.06
N GLU A 403 -12.06 16.27 40.35
CA GLU A 403 -13.36 16.39 39.68
C GLU A 403 -13.13 16.93 38.26
N VAL A 404 -12.82 16.05 37.30
CA VAL A 404 -12.86 16.41 35.87
C VAL A 404 -14.21 15.92 35.33
N PRO A 405 -15.06 16.80 34.78
CA PRO A 405 -16.38 16.40 34.29
C PRO A 405 -16.22 15.47 33.08
N MET A 406 -16.98 14.38 33.06
CA MET A 406 -17.45 13.83 31.79
C MET A 406 -18.21 14.96 31.11
N GLY A 407 -17.76 15.46 29.96
CA GLY A 407 -18.49 16.49 29.21
C GLY A 407 -19.91 16.01 28.87
N PRO A 408 -20.83 16.91 28.48
CA PRO A 408 -22.22 16.54 28.18
C PRO A 408 -22.34 15.49 27.07
N HIS A 409 -21.31 15.33 26.23
CA HIS A 409 -21.27 14.37 25.11
C HIS A 409 -20.38 13.15 25.40
N ALA A 410 -20.05 12.89 26.65
CA ALA A 410 -19.20 11.76 27.03
C ALA A 410 -19.99 10.43 27.04
N TRP A 411 -19.32 9.35 26.64
CA TRP A 411 -19.91 8.02 26.62
C TRP A 411 -20.29 7.54 28.03
N SER A 412 -21.56 7.19 28.22
CA SER A 412 -22.09 6.53 29.41
C SER A 412 -22.56 5.10 29.07
N GLU A 413 -22.70 4.25 30.10
CA GLU A 413 -23.30 2.91 29.96
C GLU A 413 -24.84 2.95 29.93
N ASP A 414 -25.43 4.15 29.91
CA ASP A 414 -26.88 4.32 29.96
C ASP A 414 -27.57 3.98 28.62
N PRO A 415 -28.82 3.46 28.67
CA PRO A 415 -29.56 2.97 27.50
C PRO A 415 -30.10 4.08 26.57
N GLU A 416 -29.72 5.34 26.73
CA GLU A 416 -30.22 6.45 25.91
C GLU A 416 -29.60 6.50 24.50
N ILE A 417 -28.47 5.81 24.27
CA ILE A 417 -27.83 5.77 22.95
C ILE A 417 -28.42 4.61 22.14
N PRO A 418 -29.01 4.85 20.96
CA PRO A 418 -29.54 3.78 20.11
C PRO A 418 -28.42 2.81 19.72
N PRO A 419 -28.72 1.49 19.64
CA PRO A 419 -27.72 0.49 19.28
C PRO A 419 -27.22 0.74 17.85
N PRO A 420 -25.93 0.49 17.56
CA PRO A 420 -25.36 0.72 16.25
C PRO A 420 -26.02 -0.17 15.19
N SER A 421 -26.28 0.39 14.01
CA SER A 421 -26.91 -0.24 12.86
C SER A 421 -26.06 -0.08 11.59
N ALA A 422 -26.33 -0.92 10.58
CA ALA A 422 -25.74 -0.80 9.26
C ALA A 422 -26.25 0.42 8.46
N ASP A 423 -27.27 1.12 8.97
CA ASP A 423 -27.90 2.30 8.35
C ASP A 423 -27.51 3.63 9.01
N ASP A 424 -26.52 3.63 9.92
CA ASP A 424 -26.07 4.84 10.64
C ASP A 424 -25.18 5.78 9.81
N ASP A 425 -25.21 5.66 8.48
CA ASP A 425 -24.47 6.55 7.57
C ASP A 425 -25.05 7.98 7.65
N ARG A 426 -24.21 8.98 7.95
CA ARG A 426 -24.65 10.37 8.06
C ARG A 426 -24.46 11.11 6.74
N VAL A 427 -25.54 11.68 6.21
CA VAL A 427 -25.56 12.40 4.93
C VAL A 427 -26.29 13.74 5.10
N TYR A 428 -25.60 14.83 4.77
CA TYR A 428 -26.12 16.19 4.87
C TYR A 428 -26.18 16.82 3.47
N PRO A 429 -27.35 16.80 2.81
CA PRO A 429 -27.50 17.38 1.49
C PRO A 429 -27.70 18.89 1.55
N TRP A 430 -27.08 19.60 0.61
CA TRP A 430 -27.30 21.02 0.39
C TRP A 430 -27.36 21.32 -1.11
N SER A 431 -28.21 22.27 -1.48
CA SER A 431 -28.27 22.79 -2.83
C SER A 431 -28.60 24.28 -2.82
N ARG A 432 -27.79 25.06 -3.55
CA ARG A 432 -28.07 26.47 -3.86
C ARG A 432 -29.30 26.62 -4.75
N TRP A 433 -29.57 25.56 -5.49
CA TRP A 433 -30.36 25.53 -6.70
C TRP A 433 -31.66 24.77 -6.34
N SER A 434 -32.63 25.45 -5.72
CA SER A 434 -33.79 24.78 -5.08
C SER A 434 -35.05 24.65 -5.95
N ASN A 435 -35.14 25.23 -7.16
CA ASN A 435 -36.30 25.11 -8.07
C ASN A 435 -35.86 25.12 -9.54
N PHE A 436 -36.00 24.03 -10.32
CA PHE A 436 -35.81 24.09 -11.78
C PHE A 436 -36.93 23.44 -12.56
N SER A 437 -37.71 24.28 -13.22
CA SER A 437 -38.49 23.95 -14.42
C SER A 437 -37.61 23.92 -15.67
N ASP A 438 -36.52 24.71 -15.72
CA ASP A 438 -35.73 24.92 -16.96
C ASP A 438 -34.23 24.70 -16.74
N ALA A 439 -33.75 23.49 -17.08
CA ALA A 439 -32.34 23.10 -16.94
C ALA A 439 -31.36 23.92 -17.80
N ALA A 440 -31.86 24.70 -18.77
CA ALA A 440 -31.06 25.44 -19.73
C ALA A 440 -30.47 26.76 -19.19
N GLU A 441 -31.09 27.39 -18.18
CA GLU A 441 -30.65 28.70 -17.66
C GLU A 441 -29.60 28.61 -16.54
N LEU A 442 -29.45 27.43 -15.95
CA LEU A 442 -28.54 27.13 -14.83
C LEU A 442 -27.08 27.58 -15.07
N PRO A 443 -26.45 27.30 -16.23
CA PRO A 443 -25.06 27.72 -16.46
C PRO A 443 -24.86 29.24 -16.44
N ALA A 444 -25.83 30.01 -16.96
CA ALA A 444 -25.76 31.47 -16.99
C ALA A 444 -25.97 32.08 -15.59
N ALA A 445 -26.91 31.51 -14.81
CA ALA A 445 -27.14 31.90 -13.43
C ALA A 445 -25.91 31.63 -12.54
N ALA A 446 -25.27 30.48 -12.70
CA ALA A 446 -24.04 30.11 -11.98
C ALA A 446 -22.89 31.08 -12.28
N LEU A 447 -22.71 31.47 -13.54
CA LEU A 447 -21.66 32.42 -13.94
C LEU A 447 -21.87 33.79 -13.29
N LYS A 448 -23.10 34.32 -13.34
CA LYS A 448 -23.44 35.62 -12.74
C LYS A 448 -23.21 35.62 -11.23
N ALA A 449 -23.58 34.54 -10.55
CA ALA A 449 -23.41 34.40 -9.10
C ALA A 449 -21.94 34.30 -8.67
N LEU A 450 -21.09 33.62 -9.45
CA LEU A 450 -19.66 33.51 -9.13
C LEU A 450 -18.93 34.84 -9.32
N GLN A 451 -19.19 35.55 -10.42
CA GLN A 451 -18.49 36.80 -10.74
C GLN A 451 -18.64 37.89 -9.67
N THR A 452 -19.72 37.88 -8.89
CA THR A 452 -19.97 38.85 -7.82
C THR A 452 -19.26 38.54 -6.51
N VAL A 453 -18.71 37.32 -6.35
CA VAL A 453 -18.31 36.83 -5.03
C VAL A 453 -16.81 36.48 -4.89
N LEU A 454 -16.11 36.22 -5.99
CA LEU A 454 -14.70 35.83 -5.95
C LEU A 454 -13.80 36.95 -5.41
N LEU A 455 -12.98 36.62 -4.42
CA LEU A 455 -11.97 37.51 -3.84
C LEU A 455 -10.63 37.38 -4.56
N GLN A 456 -9.94 38.47 -4.87
CA GLN A 456 -8.57 38.36 -5.37
C GLN A 456 -7.63 37.83 -4.28
N PRO A 457 -6.71 36.89 -4.57
CA PRO A 457 -5.87 36.24 -3.56
C PRO A 457 -4.92 37.20 -2.82
N ASP A 458 -4.57 38.32 -3.46
CA ASP A 458 -3.71 39.37 -2.88
C ASP A 458 -4.51 40.52 -2.25
N SER A 459 -5.84 40.42 -2.19
CA SER A 459 -6.69 41.44 -1.56
C SER A 459 -6.54 41.39 -0.02
N PRO A 460 -6.65 42.54 0.68
CA PRO A 460 -6.53 42.58 2.13
C PRO A 460 -7.65 41.81 2.85
N GLN A 461 -8.78 41.56 2.18
CA GLN A 461 -9.90 40.77 2.71
C GLN A 461 -9.67 39.25 2.57
N ALA A 462 -8.77 38.83 1.67
CA ALA A 462 -8.38 37.44 1.50
C ALA A 462 -7.26 36.98 2.45
N LEU A 463 -6.42 37.94 2.88
CA LEU A 463 -5.20 37.70 3.64
C LEU A 463 -5.42 37.85 5.15
N GLY A 464 -4.77 36.99 5.93
CA GLY A 464 -4.76 37.07 7.40
C GLY A 464 -3.55 36.36 8.00
N PRO A 465 -3.34 36.44 9.33
CA PRO A 465 -2.23 35.76 9.98
C PRO A 465 -2.39 34.23 9.86
N PRO A 466 -1.29 33.46 9.67
CA PRO A 466 -1.34 32.00 9.60
C PRO A 466 -2.05 31.39 10.82
N ILE A 467 -2.88 30.37 10.59
CA ILE A 467 -3.60 29.68 11.66
C ILE A 467 -2.65 28.70 12.36
N GLU A 468 -2.18 29.06 13.55
CA GLU A 468 -1.36 28.19 14.40
C GLU A 468 -2.19 27.27 15.30
N ARG A 469 -3.44 27.65 15.57
CA ARG A 469 -4.27 27.11 16.66
C ARG A 469 -5.74 26.98 16.29
N MET A 470 -6.27 25.76 16.41
CA MET A 470 -7.65 25.43 16.01
C MET A 470 -8.71 25.88 17.02
N ASP A 471 -8.36 26.08 18.29
CA ASP A 471 -9.30 26.52 19.35
C ASP A 471 -9.90 27.91 19.10
N THR A 472 -9.29 28.69 18.21
CA THR A 472 -9.78 30.02 17.80
C THR A 472 -10.80 29.98 16.68
N GLN A 473 -11.04 28.81 16.06
CA GLN A 473 -11.86 28.67 14.85
C GLN A 473 -13.33 28.35 15.18
N THR A 474 -13.99 29.25 15.91
CA THR A 474 -15.37 29.05 16.46
C THR A 474 -16.48 29.61 15.58
N ARG A 475 -16.18 30.09 14.37
CA ARG A 475 -17.18 30.72 13.50
C ARG A 475 -18.29 29.77 13.05
N TYR A 476 -17.94 28.50 12.84
CA TYR A 476 -18.84 27.46 12.32
C TYR A 476 -19.00 26.27 13.27
N CYS A 477 -18.78 26.50 14.57
CA CYS A 477 -18.94 25.50 15.63
C CYS A 477 -18.94 26.20 16.99
N SER A 478 -19.81 25.79 17.92
CA SER A 478 -19.77 26.30 19.29
C SER A 478 -18.39 26.13 19.95
N GLU A 479 -17.97 27.18 20.68
CA GLU A 479 -16.68 27.21 21.36
C GLU A 479 -16.54 26.07 22.37
N GLU A 480 -17.61 25.81 23.13
CA GLU A 480 -17.67 24.75 24.15
C GLU A 480 -17.39 23.37 23.54
N LEU A 481 -18.05 23.05 22.43
CA LEU A 481 -17.94 21.75 21.77
C LEU A 481 -16.58 21.58 21.06
N LEU A 482 -16.08 22.64 20.42
CA LEU A 482 -14.76 22.64 19.80
C LEU A 482 -13.67 22.38 20.84
N ILE A 483 -13.74 23.05 21.99
CA ILE A 483 -12.81 22.86 23.11
C ILE A 483 -12.95 21.44 23.68
N GLU A 484 -14.16 20.92 23.88
CA GLU A 484 -14.39 19.55 24.36
C GLU A 484 -13.76 18.51 23.43
N MET A 485 -14.00 18.63 22.12
CA MET A 485 -13.42 17.73 21.11
C MET A 485 -11.88 17.79 21.13
N LEU A 486 -11.30 19.00 21.17
CA LEU A 486 -9.85 19.20 21.24
C LEU A 486 -9.26 18.68 22.55
N PHE A 487 -10.00 18.81 23.66
CA PHE A 487 -9.61 18.28 24.97
C PHE A 487 -9.45 16.77 24.94
N TYR A 488 -10.41 16.03 24.37
CA TYR A 488 -10.30 14.58 24.25
C TYR A 488 -9.14 14.14 23.33
N LYS A 489 -8.86 14.90 22.26
CA LYS A 489 -7.76 14.63 21.32
C LYS A 489 -6.38 14.88 21.95
N VAL A 490 -6.14 16.07 22.53
CA VAL A 490 -4.79 16.58 22.85
C VAL A 490 -4.60 16.92 24.33
N GLY A 491 -5.68 17.12 25.10
CA GLY A 491 -5.62 17.40 26.54
C GLY A 491 -5.18 18.80 26.93
N TRP A 492 -5.21 19.75 26.01
CA TRP A 492 -4.67 21.10 26.20
C TRP A 492 -5.80 22.13 26.40
N LEU A 493 -5.80 22.83 27.54
CA LEU A 493 -6.61 24.01 27.82
C LEU A 493 -5.67 25.20 28.02
N ALA A 494 -5.92 26.30 27.31
CA ALA A 494 -5.15 27.53 27.46
C ALA A 494 -5.64 28.31 28.68
N ASP A 495 -4.84 28.38 29.73
CA ASP A 495 -4.81 29.60 30.54
C ASP A 495 -3.37 30.05 30.73
N ARG A 496 -3.12 31.30 30.37
CA ARG A 496 -1.83 31.99 30.42
C ARG A 496 -1.47 32.47 31.82
N SER A 497 -2.37 32.32 32.81
CA SER A 497 -2.26 33.00 34.10
C SER A 497 -2.00 32.11 35.33
N THR A 498 -2.11 30.79 35.24
CA THR A 498 -1.91 29.90 36.40
C THR A 498 -0.98 28.72 36.11
N SER A 499 -0.14 28.40 37.09
CA SER A 499 0.88 27.36 37.06
C SER A 499 0.37 26.01 36.52
N ARG A 500 0.98 25.56 35.41
CA ARG A 500 0.98 24.21 34.81
C ARG A 500 0.23 23.13 35.64
N SER A 501 -1.01 22.86 35.27
CA SER A 501 -1.70 21.61 35.60
C SER A 501 -2.10 20.89 34.31
N TRP A 502 -1.57 19.68 34.15
CA TRP A 502 -1.70 18.85 32.98
C TRP A 502 -2.93 17.93 33.18
N SER A 503 -4.00 18.07 32.39
CA SER A 503 -5.17 17.16 32.44
C SER A 503 -4.72 15.71 32.20
N SER A 504 -4.99 14.79 33.13
CA SER A 504 -4.62 13.36 33.06
C SER A 504 -5.45 12.57 32.03
N ASN A 505 -6.44 13.17 31.38
CA ASN A 505 -7.51 12.44 30.71
C ASN A 505 -7.58 12.67 29.18
N SER A 506 -6.44 12.67 28.50
CA SER A 506 -6.35 12.79 27.02
C SER A 506 -5.79 11.55 26.36
N LEU A 507 -6.07 11.36 25.07
CA LEU A 507 -5.51 10.25 24.29
C LEU A 507 -3.98 10.32 24.22
N ASP A 508 -3.38 11.51 24.08
CA ASP A 508 -1.92 11.68 23.96
C ASP A 508 -1.11 11.16 25.15
N LYS A 509 -1.72 11.01 26.34
CA LYS A 509 -1.07 10.46 27.53
C LYS A 509 -1.08 8.93 27.61
N ARG A 510 -1.85 8.27 26.75
CA ARG A 510 -1.98 6.81 26.73
C ARG A 510 -0.98 6.21 25.74
N GLY A 511 -0.50 5.00 26.03
CA GLY A 511 0.41 4.30 25.13
C GLY A 511 -0.23 4.07 23.76
N ARG A 512 0.55 4.18 22.67
CA ARG A 512 0.05 3.97 21.29
C ARG A 512 -0.64 2.61 21.12
N ASP A 513 -0.17 1.59 21.81
CA ASP A 513 -0.75 0.24 21.75
C ASP A 513 -2.10 0.17 22.46
N ALA A 514 -2.23 0.82 23.62
CA ALA A 514 -3.49 0.93 24.34
C ALA A 514 -4.54 1.68 23.50
N ILE A 515 -4.16 2.80 22.87
CA ILE A 515 -5.05 3.55 21.95
C ILE A 515 -5.41 2.70 20.75
N THR A 516 -4.45 1.98 20.16
CA THR A 516 -4.68 1.16 18.97
C THR A 516 -5.61 -0.01 19.29
N SER A 517 -5.40 -0.69 20.40
CA SER A 517 -6.27 -1.76 20.92
C SER A 517 -7.66 -1.23 21.25
N ALA A 518 -7.76 -0.14 22.01
CA ALA A 518 -9.03 0.49 22.37
C ALA A 518 -9.82 0.94 21.14
N ARG A 519 -9.15 1.51 20.14
CA ARG A 519 -9.76 1.89 18.86
C ARG A 519 -10.35 0.69 18.12
N ILE A 520 -9.69 -0.47 18.16
CA ILE A 520 -10.17 -1.70 17.52
C ILE A 520 -11.37 -2.28 18.28
N ARG A 521 -11.33 -2.25 19.62
CA ARG A 521 -12.37 -2.81 20.49
C ARG A 521 -13.62 -1.93 20.61
N SER A 522 -13.47 -0.61 20.53
CA SER A 522 -14.56 0.36 20.73
C SER A 522 -15.37 0.69 19.46
N ASN A 523 -14.84 0.42 18.27
CA ASN A 523 -15.50 0.71 17.00
C ASN A 523 -16.40 -0.48 16.58
N PRO A 524 -17.75 -0.31 16.52
CA PRO A 524 -18.68 -1.37 16.13
C PRO A 524 -18.42 -1.91 14.71
N TYR A 525 -17.90 -1.07 13.81
CA TYR A 525 -17.69 -1.43 12.41
C TYR A 525 -16.28 -1.95 12.09
N GLU A 526 -15.41 -2.15 13.10
CA GLU A 526 -13.99 -2.48 12.83
C GLU A 526 -13.82 -3.86 12.15
N ASN A 527 -14.72 -4.83 12.41
CA ASN A 527 -14.64 -6.17 11.82
C ASN A 527 -14.92 -6.20 10.31
N VAL A 528 -15.50 -5.14 9.72
CA VAL A 528 -15.61 -4.99 8.26
C VAL A 528 -14.24 -5.03 7.59
N ARG A 529 -13.25 -4.35 8.17
CA ARG A 529 -11.87 -4.23 7.68
C ARG A 529 -11.81 -3.91 6.18
N SER A 530 -11.05 -4.66 5.40
CA SER A 530 -10.87 -4.46 3.96
C SER A 530 -11.70 -5.41 3.10
N GLY A 531 -12.51 -6.30 3.70
CA GLY A 531 -13.21 -7.34 2.97
C GLY A 531 -12.29 -8.14 2.04
N ILE A 532 -12.66 -8.18 0.75
CA ILE A 532 -11.90 -8.83 -0.32
C ILE A 532 -10.81 -7.94 -0.95
N PHE A 533 -10.76 -6.67 -0.57
CA PHE A 533 -9.92 -5.63 -1.18
C PHE A 533 -8.61 -5.41 -0.42
N MET A 534 -7.72 -4.61 -1.01
CA MET A 534 -6.34 -4.41 -0.54
C MET A 534 -6.29 -3.59 0.74
N ASN A 535 -7.26 -2.70 0.93
CA ASN A 535 -7.34 -1.77 2.04
C ASN A 535 -8.80 -1.43 2.39
N ARG A 536 -8.97 -0.73 3.51
CA ARG A 536 -10.30 -0.28 3.96
C ARG A 536 -10.89 0.82 3.10
N ALA A 537 -10.09 1.53 2.30
CA ALA A 537 -10.59 2.58 1.43
C ALA A 537 -11.57 2.00 0.40
N ALA A 538 -11.27 0.84 -0.19
CA ALA A 538 -12.20 0.15 -1.08
C ALA A 538 -13.59 -0.07 -0.45
N MET A 539 -13.65 -0.43 0.84
CA MET A 539 -14.90 -0.61 1.59
C MET A 539 -15.66 0.71 1.80
N LYS A 540 -14.95 1.84 1.91
CA LYS A 540 -15.59 3.17 1.97
C LYS A 540 -16.26 3.52 0.65
N MET A 541 -15.59 3.21 -0.46
CA MET A 541 -16.17 3.37 -1.79
C MET A 541 -17.40 2.48 -1.96
N ALA A 542 -17.34 1.22 -1.50
CA ALA A 542 -18.48 0.32 -1.52
C ALA A 542 -19.67 0.81 -0.70
N ASN A 543 -19.40 1.33 0.49
CA ASN A 543 -20.40 1.90 1.37
C ASN A 543 -21.09 3.10 0.72
N MET A 544 -20.32 4.04 0.16
CA MET A 544 -20.87 5.24 -0.50
C MET A 544 -21.61 4.89 -1.79
N ASP A 545 -21.10 3.95 -2.59
CA ASP A 545 -21.76 3.51 -3.82
C ASP A 545 -23.10 2.82 -3.52
N ALA A 546 -23.17 1.99 -2.47
CA ALA A 546 -24.43 1.40 -2.01
C ALA A 546 -25.40 2.46 -1.46
N LEU A 547 -24.91 3.45 -0.69
CA LEU A 547 -25.71 4.53 -0.11
C LEU A 547 -26.42 5.38 -1.17
N PHE A 548 -25.82 5.52 -2.35
CA PHE A 548 -26.38 6.28 -3.48
C PHE A 548 -26.80 5.39 -4.65
N ASN A 549 -27.19 4.14 -4.38
CA ASN A 549 -27.77 3.22 -5.37
C ASN A 549 -26.94 3.06 -6.66
N GLY A 550 -25.62 2.91 -6.52
CA GLY A 550 -24.71 2.72 -7.65
C GLY A 550 -24.34 4.00 -8.39
N LEU A 551 -24.47 5.18 -7.74
CA LEU A 551 -24.15 6.50 -8.32
C LEU A 551 -22.81 6.52 -9.07
N PHE A 552 -21.81 5.79 -8.58
CA PHE A 552 -20.47 5.78 -9.16
C PHE A 552 -20.28 4.60 -10.11
N SER A 553 -20.64 3.39 -9.70
CA SER A 553 -20.45 2.18 -10.52
C SER A 553 -21.38 2.11 -11.74
N GLN A 554 -22.54 2.76 -11.68
CA GLN A 554 -23.56 2.80 -12.73
C GLN A 554 -23.70 4.18 -13.41
N ALA A 555 -22.72 5.07 -13.21
CA ALA A 555 -22.74 6.42 -13.81
C ALA A 555 -22.75 6.44 -15.35
N ALA A 556 -22.34 5.34 -15.98
CA ALA A 556 -22.45 5.12 -17.42
C ALA A 556 -23.31 3.88 -17.71
N PRO A 557 -24.12 3.89 -18.78
CA PRO A 557 -24.93 2.73 -19.15
C PRO A 557 -24.06 1.49 -19.39
N PRO A 558 -24.59 0.26 -19.25
CA PRO A 558 -23.81 -0.97 -19.31
C PRO A 558 -23.01 -1.18 -20.61
N ASN A 559 -23.52 -0.65 -21.73
CA ASN A 559 -22.91 -0.78 -23.06
C ASN A 559 -21.81 0.25 -23.34
N GLU A 560 -21.62 1.23 -22.44
CA GLU A 560 -20.59 2.26 -22.57
C GLU A 560 -19.48 2.05 -21.55
N ILE A 561 -18.27 2.49 -21.92
CA ILE A 561 -17.12 2.47 -21.03
C ILE A 561 -17.32 3.55 -19.95
N LEU A 562 -17.31 3.13 -18.68
CA LEU A 562 -17.26 4.05 -17.56
C LEU A 562 -15.83 4.56 -17.39
N HIS A 563 -15.64 5.86 -17.55
CA HIS A 563 -14.37 6.52 -17.35
C HIS A 563 -14.32 7.19 -15.96
N PHE A 564 -13.32 6.84 -15.14
CA PHE A 564 -13.11 7.42 -13.81
C PHE A 564 -11.63 7.75 -13.56
N ALA A 565 -11.37 8.68 -12.66
CA ALA A 565 -10.05 9.09 -12.21
C ALA A 565 -9.94 8.97 -10.68
N ASP A 566 -8.79 8.47 -10.21
CA ASP A 566 -8.48 8.26 -8.79
C ASP A 566 -7.19 9.02 -8.47
N ILE A 567 -7.31 10.13 -7.74
CA ILE A 567 -6.23 11.10 -7.56
C ILE A 567 -5.80 11.08 -6.10
N CYS A 568 -4.51 11.29 -5.84
CA CYS A 568 -3.92 11.18 -4.49
C CYS A 568 -4.30 9.84 -3.83
N ALA A 569 -4.31 8.76 -4.63
CA ALA A 569 -5.07 7.57 -4.30
C ALA A 569 -4.22 6.34 -3.94
N GLY A 570 -2.90 6.47 -3.83
CA GLY A 570 -2.06 5.32 -3.46
C GLY A 570 -2.49 4.74 -2.11
N PRO A 571 -2.72 3.41 -1.99
CA PRO A 571 -2.30 2.35 -2.92
C PRO A 571 -3.29 1.94 -4.03
N GLY A 572 -4.47 2.54 -4.17
CA GLY A 572 -5.44 2.27 -5.25
C GLY A 572 -6.73 1.54 -4.85
N GLY A 573 -7.17 1.66 -3.59
CA GLY A 573 -8.32 0.91 -3.06
C GLY A 573 -9.68 1.26 -3.69
N PHE A 574 -9.94 2.55 -3.95
CA PHE A 574 -11.18 2.97 -4.60
C PHE A 574 -11.27 2.43 -6.04
N SER A 575 -10.16 2.52 -6.78
CA SER A 575 -10.01 1.91 -8.10
C SER A 575 -10.26 0.40 -8.10
N GLU A 576 -9.74 -0.34 -7.11
CA GLU A 576 -9.96 -1.79 -6.98
C GLU A 576 -11.43 -2.13 -6.79
N TYR A 577 -12.16 -1.35 -5.97
CA TYR A 577 -13.60 -1.53 -5.80
C TYR A 577 -14.38 -1.26 -7.11
N LEU A 578 -14.14 -0.13 -7.78
CA LEU A 578 -14.92 0.25 -8.96
C LEU A 578 -14.73 -0.72 -10.13
N THR A 579 -13.47 -1.11 -10.38
CA THR A 579 -13.13 -2.08 -11.42
C THR A 579 -13.69 -3.47 -11.10
N TRP A 580 -13.66 -3.90 -9.83
CA TRP A 580 -14.31 -5.14 -9.40
C TRP A 580 -15.83 -5.07 -9.57
N ARG A 581 -16.50 -4.03 -9.04
CA ARG A 581 -17.97 -3.90 -9.04
C ARG A 581 -18.53 -3.95 -10.46
N ARG A 582 -17.93 -3.22 -11.39
CA ARG A 582 -18.37 -3.18 -12.80
C ARG A 582 -17.99 -4.44 -13.58
N GLY A 583 -17.01 -5.21 -13.08
CA GLY A 583 -16.63 -6.52 -13.62
C GLY A 583 -17.32 -7.71 -12.96
N HIS A 584 -18.15 -7.50 -11.93
CA HIS A 584 -18.74 -8.58 -11.13
C HIS A 584 -20.11 -9.03 -11.69
N PRO A 585 -20.33 -10.32 -11.96
CA PRO A 585 -21.49 -10.82 -12.72
C PRO A 585 -22.83 -10.96 -11.96
N PHE A 586 -22.96 -10.50 -10.70
CA PHE A 586 -24.12 -10.88 -9.86
C PHE A 586 -25.43 -10.08 -10.05
N ASN A 587 -25.45 -8.97 -10.81
CA ASN A 587 -26.64 -8.09 -10.87
C ASN A 587 -27.43 -8.09 -12.18
N SER A 588 -27.14 -8.98 -13.14
CA SER A 588 -28.01 -9.12 -14.30
C SER A 588 -28.87 -10.37 -14.15
N THR A 589 -30.16 -10.18 -13.89
CA THR A 589 -31.22 -11.18 -14.13
C THR A 589 -31.31 -11.58 -15.61
N SER A 590 -30.52 -10.96 -16.48
CA SER A 590 -30.26 -11.38 -17.85
C SER A 590 -28.89 -12.08 -17.93
N PRO A 591 -28.75 -13.24 -18.60
CA PRO A 591 -27.50 -14.02 -18.72
C PRO A 591 -26.53 -13.36 -19.71
N THR A 592 -26.20 -12.10 -19.45
CA THR A 592 -25.44 -11.28 -20.35
C THR A 592 -23.99 -11.30 -19.92
N HIS A 593 -23.21 -12.22 -20.53
CA HIS A 593 -21.78 -12.50 -20.32
C HIS A 593 -20.87 -11.30 -20.66
N HIS A 594 -20.99 -10.16 -19.99
CA HIS A 594 -20.23 -8.95 -20.35
C HIS A 594 -18.95 -8.79 -19.53
N PHE A 595 -17.84 -8.56 -20.24
CA PHE A 595 -16.59 -8.08 -19.68
C PHE A 595 -16.77 -6.64 -19.14
N PRO A 596 -16.09 -6.24 -18.05
CA PRO A 596 -16.16 -4.88 -17.51
C PRO A 596 -15.83 -3.80 -18.55
N HIS A 597 -16.81 -2.97 -18.89
CA HIS A 597 -16.61 -1.73 -19.66
C HIS A 597 -16.25 -0.58 -18.70
N ILE A 598 -15.00 -0.57 -18.21
CA ILE A 598 -14.50 0.45 -17.28
C ILE A 598 -13.04 0.82 -17.57
N ARG A 599 -12.71 2.11 -17.45
CA ARG A 599 -11.35 2.64 -17.55
C ARG A 599 -11.06 3.59 -16.41
N GLY A 600 -9.96 3.33 -15.71
CA GLY A 600 -9.50 4.13 -14.59
C GLY A 600 -8.19 4.86 -14.89
N TYR A 601 -8.08 6.11 -14.43
CA TYR A 601 -6.88 6.94 -14.57
C TYR A 601 -6.37 7.35 -13.18
N GLY A 602 -5.14 6.99 -12.84
CA GLY A 602 -4.57 7.27 -11.52
C GLY A 602 -3.55 8.39 -11.54
N MET A 603 -3.51 9.23 -10.51
CA MET A 603 -2.36 10.11 -10.24
C MET A 603 -2.10 10.17 -8.74
N THR A 604 -0.91 9.84 -8.27
CA THR A 604 -0.54 9.88 -6.85
C THR A 604 0.95 10.15 -6.70
N LEU A 605 1.37 10.63 -5.54
CA LEU A 605 2.78 10.82 -5.23
C LEU A 605 3.55 9.50 -5.32
N THR A 606 4.69 9.53 -6.02
CA THR A 606 5.62 8.39 -6.09
C THR A 606 6.24 8.08 -4.71
N GLY A 607 6.71 6.84 -4.53
CA GLY A 607 7.39 6.38 -3.31
C GLY A 607 6.48 5.56 -2.38
N PRO A 608 6.45 5.82 -1.05
CA PRO A 608 5.74 4.95 -0.10
C PRO A 608 4.21 4.99 -0.24
N CYS A 609 3.69 6.07 -0.84
CA CYS A 609 2.27 6.34 -1.10
C CYS A 609 1.89 6.10 -2.56
N ASP A 610 2.67 5.28 -3.28
CA ASP A 610 2.39 4.95 -4.68
C ASP A 610 1.30 3.87 -4.82
N PHE A 611 0.75 3.74 -6.04
CA PHE A 611 -0.15 2.66 -6.41
C PHE A 611 0.53 1.29 -6.24
N LYS A 612 -0.13 0.38 -5.52
CA LYS A 612 0.37 -0.98 -5.31
C LYS A 612 -0.36 -1.90 -6.27
N MET A 613 0.00 -1.82 -7.54
CA MET A 613 -0.61 -2.64 -8.61
C MET A 613 -0.43 -4.13 -8.33
N GLU A 614 0.63 -4.52 -7.61
CA GLU A 614 0.84 -5.89 -7.13
C GLU A 614 -0.23 -6.39 -6.15
N LYS A 615 -0.89 -5.47 -5.44
CA LYS A 615 -1.99 -5.76 -4.52
C LYS A 615 -3.35 -5.52 -5.16
N PHE A 616 -3.43 -5.18 -6.43
CA PHE A 616 -4.69 -5.01 -7.14
C PHE A 616 -5.20 -6.38 -7.60
N VAL A 617 -5.84 -7.11 -6.68
CA VAL A 617 -6.13 -8.54 -6.83
C VAL A 617 -7.62 -8.80 -7.00
N ALA A 618 -8.50 -7.96 -6.43
CA ALA A 618 -9.94 -8.17 -6.51
C ALA A 618 -10.55 -7.74 -7.87
N GLY A 619 -10.05 -6.68 -8.51
CA GLY A 619 -10.51 -6.20 -9.82
C GLY A 619 -9.48 -6.37 -10.94
N PRO A 620 -9.84 -6.20 -12.22
CA PRO A 620 -8.90 -6.25 -13.34
C PRO A 620 -8.00 -5.01 -13.35
N ALA A 621 -6.76 -5.16 -12.89
CA ALA A 621 -5.76 -4.10 -12.80
C ALA A 621 -5.37 -3.53 -14.17
N GLU A 622 -5.57 -4.30 -15.24
CA GLU A 622 -5.31 -3.94 -16.64
C GLU A 622 -6.19 -2.79 -17.13
N THR A 623 -7.33 -2.57 -16.47
CA THR A 623 -8.27 -1.48 -16.78
C THR A 623 -7.94 -0.14 -16.10
N PHE A 624 -6.89 -0.11 -15.26
CA PHE A 624 -6.46 1.08 -14.51
C PHE A 624 -5.05 1.52 -14.92
N HIS A 625 -4.84 2.78 -15.27
CA HIS A 625 -3.54 3.29 -15.71
C HIS A 625 -3.02 4.40 -14.78
N PRO A 626 -1.93 4.17 -14.02
CA PRO A 626 -1.29 5.21 -13.21
C PRO A 626 -0.46 6.16 -14.09
N PHE A 627 -0.58 7.47 -13.84
CA PHE A 627 0.09 8.54 -14.56
C PHE A 627 0.68 9.56 -13.58
N TYR A 628 1.97 9.88 -13.73
CA TYR A 628 2.74 10.67 -12.75
C TYR A 628 3.09 12.09 -13.21
N GLY A 629 2.42 12.59 -14.26
CA GLY A 629 2.68 13.90 -14.82
C GLY A 629 3.98 13.99 -15.62
N SER A 630 4.24 15.15 -16.23
CA SER A 630 5.48 15.43 -16.97
C SER A 630 6.73 15.42 -16.08
N ALA A 631 6.58 15.79 -14.80
CA ALA A 631 7.66 15.77 -13.81
C ALA A 631 7.95 14.35 -13.27
N LYS A 632 7.06 13.38 -13.54
CA LYS A 632 7.16 11.98 -13.10
C LYS A 632 7.21 11.76 -11.58
N ASP A 633 6.71 12.71 -10.80
CA ASP A 633 6.63 12.61 -9.33
C ASP A 633 5.20 12.40 -8.81
N GLY A 634 4.18 12.67 -9.65
CA GLY A 634 2.77 12.55 -9.33
C GLY A 634 2.25 13.61 -8.35
N ASP A 635 2.96 14.73 -8.20
CA ASP A 635 2.55 15.83 -7.33
C ASP A 635 1.43 16.66 -7.98
N ILE A 636 0.21 16.55 -7.44
CA ILE A 636 -0.98 17.29 -7.90
C ILE A 636 -0.85 18.81 -7.71
N THR A 637 0.00 19.27 -6.79
CA THR A 637 0.16 20.71 -6.54
C THR A 637 0.89 21.41 -7.69
N LYS A 638 1.64 20.65 -8.51
CA LYS A 638 2.36 21.18 -9.67
C LYS A 638 1.45 21.29 -10.88
N TRP A 639 1.40 22.51 -11.43
CA TRP A 639 0.65 22.84 -12.63
C TRP A 639 0.96 21.92 -13.83
N GLU A 640 2.25 21.65 -14.09
CA GLU A 640 2.68 20.84 -15.24
C GLU A 640 2.13 19.41 -15.21
N ASN A 641 2.05 18.83 -14.01
CA ASN A 641 1.48 17.50 -13.80
C ASN A 641 -0.03 17.51 -14.02
N LEU A 642 -0.73 18.50 -13.48
CA LEU A 642 -2.16 18.65 -13.69
C LEU A 642 -2.51 18.84 -15.17
N ALA A 643 -1.79 19.72 -15.88
CA ALA A 643 -2.01 20.00 -17.29
C ALA A 643 -1.73 18.77 -18.17
N SER A 644 -0.63 18.06 -17.93
CA SER A 644 -0.29 16.84 -18.66
C SER A 644 -1.28 15.70 -18.37
N PHE A 645 -1.78 15.58 -17.13
CA PHE A 645 -2.81 14.59 -16.78
C PHE A 645 -4.15 14.89 -17.46
N ALA A 646 -4.58 16.16 -17.50
CA ALA A 646 -5.78 16.57 -18.22
C ALA A 646 -5.70 16.26 -19.73
N GLN A 647 -4.55 16.52 -20.36
CA GLN A 647 -4.32 16.17 -21.78
C GLN A 647 -4.39 14.65 -22.02
N PHE A 648 -3.80 13.86 -21.13
CA PHE A 648 -3.85 12.40 -21.20
C PHE A 648 -5.28 11.87 -21.11
N VAL A 649 -6.08 12.37 -20.16
CA VAL A 649 -7.49 11.98 -20.00
C VAL A 649 -8.34 12.43 -21.20
N ALA A 650 -8.14 13.67 -21.68
CA ALA A 650 -8.84 14.19 -22.85
C ALA A 650 -8.68 13.28 -24.08
N HIS A 651 -7.44 12.87 -24.37
CA HIS A 651 -7.13 12.04 -25.52
C HIS A 651 -7.75 10.64 -25.42
N ASN A 652 -7.80 10.05 -24.22
CA ASN A 652 -8.38 8.71 -24.00
C ASN A 652 -9.91 8.71 -23.85
N THR A 653 -10.55 9.88 -23.69
CA THR A 653 -12.01 10.03 -23.53
C THR A 653 -12.69 10.74 -24.70
N GLY A 654 -11.92 11.20 -25.70
CA GLY A 654 -12.44 12.02 -26.80
C GLY A 654 -13.00 13.35 -26.30
N ASP A 655 -12.26 14.02 -25.41
CA ASP A 655 -12.59 15.30 -24.78
C ASP A 655 -13.86 15.30 -23.90
N LYS A 656 -14.40 14.12 -23.56
CA LYS A 656 -15.61 14.01 -22.74
C LYS A 656 -15.34 14.19 -21.24
N GLY A 657 -14.17 13.78 -20.74
CA GLY A 657 -13.84 13.84 -19.30
C GLY A 657 -14.24 12.60 -18.49
N VAL A 658 -14.08 12.65 -17.16
CA VAL A 658 -14.18 11.50 -16.21
C VAL A 658 -15.05 11.81 -14.97
N HIS A 659 -15.16 10.85 -14.05
CA HIS A 659 -15.60 11.03 -12.64
C HIS A 659 -14.39 10.95 -11.68
N GLY A 660 -14.34 11.64 -10.52
CA GLY A 660 -13.10 11.75 -9.69
C GLY A 660 -13.23 11.41 -8.18
N PHE A 661 -12.15 10.86 -7.57
CA PHE A 661 -12.07 10.45 -6.13
C PHE A 661 -10.68 10.74 -5.46
N ASP A 662 -10.60 10.78 -4.10
CA ASP A 662 -9.37 11.08 -3.29
C ASP A 662 -9.18 10.28 -1.97
N VAL A 663 -7.90 10.06 -1.53
CA VAL A 663 -7.48 9.48 -0.24
C VAL A 663 -6.18 10.09 0.36
N SER A 664 -6.25 11.01 1.33
CA SER A 664 -5.07 11.47 2.13
C SER A 664 -5.22 11.25 3.65
N ASP A 665 -4.15 11.26 4.48
CA ASP A 665 -4.16 11.03 5.96
C ASP A 665 -3.09 11.89 6.73
N ALA A 666 -3.44 12.63 7.83
CA ALA A 666 -2.56 13.15 8.92
C ALA A 666 -3.25 14.12 9.95
N TYR A 667 -3.18 13.93 11.29
CA TYR A 667 -4.31 14.19 12.22
C TYR A 667 -4.54 15.54 12.99
N ASN A 668 -3.59 16.44 13.34
CA ASN A 668 -3.89 17.50 14.35
C ASN A 668 -3.83 18.98 13.90
N LEU A 669 -3.26 19.27 12.73
CA LEU A 669 -3.45 20.55 12.00
C LEU A 669 -3.91 20.20 10.58
N GLN A 670 -4.76 19.19 10.53
CA GLN A 670 -5.01 18.43 9.34
C GLN A 670 -5.71 19.29 8.29
N GLU A 671 -6.74 20.03 8.69
CA GLU A 671 -7.44 20.97 7.83
C GLU A 671 -6.49 22.04 7.25
N VAL A 672 -5.77 22.76 8.11
CA VAL A 672 -4.86 23.85 7.70
C VAL A 672 -3.73 23.35 6.79
N LYS A 673 -3.13 22.19 7.10
CA LYS A 673 -2.04 21.61 6.30
C LYS A 673 -2.54 21.02 4.97
N SER A 674 -3.77 20.53 4.92
CA SER A 674 -4.37 19.93 3.73
C SER A 674 -5.08 20.94 2.82
N LYS A 675 -5.22 22.22 3.23
CA LYS A 675 -5.96 23.23 2.48
C LYS A 675 -5.52 23.38 1.02
N HIS A 676 -4.21 23.31 0.75
CA HIS A 676 -3.68 23.40 -0.61
C HIS A 676 -4.02 22.16 -1.44
N ILE A 677 -4.00 20.99 -0.81
CA ILE A 677 -4.39 19.73 -1.44
C ILE A 677 -5.89 19.73 -1.77
N TYR A 678 -6.75 20.20 -0.85
CA TYR A 678 -8.20 20.33 -1.11
C TYR A 678 -8.48 21.19 -2.34
N LEU A 679 -7.80 22.34 -2.43
CA LEU A 679 -7.92 23.23 -3.56
C LEU A 679 -7.46 22.55 -4.86
N CYS A 680 -6.32 21.89 -4.85
CA CYS A 680 -5.79 21.19 -6.04
C CYS A 680 -6.66 20.02 -6.48
N GLN A 681 -7.31 19.30 -5.56
CA GLN A 681 -8.28 18.24 -5.87
C GLN A 681 -9.54 18.80 -6.51
N CYS A 682 -10.10 19.87 -5.96
CA CYS A 682 -11.27 20.56 -6.54
C CYS A 682 -10.94 21.11 -7.93
N LEU A 683 -9.77 21.75 -8.06
CA LEU A 683 -9.25 22.23 -9.34
C LEU A 683 -9.12 21.09 -10.36
N CYS A 684 -8.52 19.96 -9.95
CA CYS A 684 -8.38 18.79 -10.81
C CYS A 684 -9.75 18.25 -11.25
N ALA A 685 -10.71 18.14 -10.34
CA ALA A 685 -12.07 17.76 -10.67
C ALA A 685 -12.69 18.69 -11.72
N LEU A 686 -12.64 20.01 -11.53
CA LEU A 686 -13.21 20.96 -12.49
C LEU A 686 -12.55 20.88 -13.88
N THR A 687 -11.25 20.57 -13.94
CA THR A 687 -10.54 20.40 -15.22
C THR A 687 -10.83 19.09 -15.92
N LEU A 688 -11.24 18.03 -15.19
CA LEU A 688 -11.35 16.66 -15.68
C LEU A 688 -12.79 16.17 -15.90
N LEU A 689 -13.74 16.73 -15.17
CA LEU A 689 -15.11 16.22 -15.15
C LEU A 689 -15.85 16.50 -16.46
N ARG A 690 -16.69 15.53 -16.83
CA ARG A 690 -17.69 15.69 -17.89
C ARG A 690 -18.88 16.54 -17.44
N PRO A 691 -19.66 17.15 -18.35
CA PRO A 691 -20.95 17.77 -18.00
C PRO A 691 -21.86 16.78 -17.27
N GLY A 692 -22.44 17.20 -16.13
CA GLY A 692 -23.23 16.32 -15.27
C GLY A 692 -22.41 15.28 -14.48
N GLY A 693 -21.08 15.33 -14.54
CA GLY A 693 -20.18 14.47 -13.79
C GLY A 693 -20.33 14.63 -12.27
N CYS A 694 -19.85 13.61 -11.54
CA CYS A 694 -19.83 13.59 -10.07
C CYS A 694 -18.39 13.55 -9.56
N PHE A 695 -18.15 14.21 -8.43
CA PHE A 695 -16.87 14.28 -7.76
C PHE A 695 -17.04 14.02 -6.29
N VAL A 696 -16.13 13.22 -5.71
CA VAL A 696 -16.07 13.06 -4.26
C VAL A 696 -14.64 13.27 -3.79
N THR A 697 -14.48 14.01 -2.71
CA THR A 697 -13.17 14.19 -2.07
C THR A 697 -13.26 13.98 -0.58
N LYS A 698 -12.15 13.49 0.00
CA LYS A 698 -12.00 13.34 1.43
C LYS A 698 -11.65 14.70 2.04
N LEU A 699 -12.45 15.09 3.02
CA LEU A 699 -12.21 16.25 3.86
C LEU A 699 -11.96 15.79 5.31
N PHE A 700 -11.40 16.70 6.09
CA PHE A 700 -11.23 16.52 7.53
C PHE A 700 -12.17 17.47 8.25
N ASP A 701 -11.67 18.16 9.27
CA ASP A 701 -12.42 19.26 9.87
C ASP A 701 -12.66 20.38 8.83
N ILE A 702 -13.77 21.10 9.00
CA ILE A 702 -14.20 22.21 8.13
C ILE A 702 -14.57 23.43 8.99
N PHE A 703 -13.67 23.80 9.90
CA PHE A 703 -13.86 24.94 10.81
C PHE A 703 -13.27 26.25 10.29
N THR A 704 -12.30 26.17 9.37
CA THR A 704 -11.65 27.36 8.80
C THR A 704 -12.49 27.97 7.69
N ASP A 705 -12.44 29.30 7.57
CA ASP A 705 -13.14 29.99 6.49
C ASP A 705 -12.68 29.53 5.10
N PHE A 706 -11.41 29.14 4.93
CA PHE A 706 -10.87 28.66 3.66
C PHE A 706 -11.60 27.40 3.17
N SER A 707 -11.78 26.41 4.05
CA SER A 707 -12.46 25.16 3.72
C SER A 707 -13.93 25.40 3.40
N VAL A 708 -14.60 26.24 4.20
CA VAL A 708 -16.01 26.59 4.02
C VAL A 708 -16.23 27.36 2.72
N ASP A 709 -15.41 28.36 2.42
CA ASP A 709 -15.45 29.12 1.17
C ASP A 709 -15.23 28.18 -0.04
N LEU A 710 -14.31 27.21 0.06
CA LEU A 710 -14.06 26.24 -1.01
C LEU A 710 -15.29 25.36 -1.29
N ILE A 711 -15.91 24.80 -0.25
CA ILE A 711 -17.13 23.99 -0.38
C ILE A 711 -18.28 24.84 -0.95
N TRP A 712 -18.41 26.07 -0.48
CA TRP A 712 -19.40 27.03 -0.94
C TRP A 712 -19.22 27.40 -2.42
N LEU A 713 -17.98 27.63 -2.87
CA LEU A 713 -17.68 27.87 -4.29
C LEU A 713 -18.01 26.66 -5.16
N MET A 714 -17.65 25.45 -4.72
CA MET A 714 -18.02 24.21 -5.41
C MET A 714 -19.54 24.10 -5.56
N SER A 715 -20.29 24.51 -4.55
CA SER A 715 -21.75 24.49 -4.55
C SER A 715 -22.42 25.35 -5.65
N HIS A 716 -21.69 26.30 -6.25
CA HIS A 716 -22.18 27.11 -7.39
C HIS A 716 -22.10 26.36 -8.72
N VAL A 717 -21.12 25.49 -8.88
CA VAL A 717 -20.84 24.78 -10.15
C VAL A 717 -21.37 23.35 -10.17
N PHE A 718 -22.01 22.89 -9.09
CA PHE A 718 -22.69 21.59 -9.01
C PHE A 718 -24.17 21.77 -8.66
N LYS A 719 -25.02 20.86 -9.14
CA LYS A 719 -26.46 20.87 -8.84
C LYS A 719 -26.72 20.67 -7.35
N ARG A 720 -26.00 19.75 -6.73
CA ARG A 720 -26.13 19.41 -5.31
C ARG A 720 -24.77 19.05 -4.72
N ILE A 721 -24.58 19.37 -3.46
CA ILE A 721 -23.44 18.89 -2.66
C ILE A 721 -23.96 18.14 -1.45
N LYS A 722 -23.19 17.18 -0.95
CA LYS A 722 -23.50 16.41 0.25
C LYS A 722 -22.24 16.25 1.09
N LEU A 723 -22.33 16.51 2.39
CA LEU A 723 -21.30 16.12 3.35
C LEU A 723 -21.67 14.77 3.93
N ILE A 724 -20.73 13.82 3.91
CA ILE A 724 -20.99 12.41 4.23
C ILE A 724 -19.97 11.93 5.26
N LYS A 725 -20.45 11.30 6.33
CA LYS A 725 -19.62 10.49 7.22
C LYS A 725 -20.12 9.04 7.17
N PRO A 726 -19.52 8.18 6.32
CA PRO A 726 -19.95 6.81 6.18
C PRO A 726 -19.50 5.97 7.39
N ILE A 727 -20.22 4.91 7.72
CA ILE A 727 -19.91 4.02 8.87
C ILE A 727 -18.57 3.28 8.70
N SER A 728 -18.13 3.11 7.46
CA SER A 728 -16.80 2.59 7.09
C SER A 728 -15.65 3.58 7.39
N SER A 729 -15.94 4.86 7.66
CA SER A 729 -15.01 5.83 8.23
C SER A 729 -15.08 5.78 9.75
N ARG A 730 -13.93 5.77 10.43
CA ARG A 730 -13.90 5.57 11.88
C ARG A 730 -14.65 6.70 12.60
N PRO A 731 -15.50 6.40 13.59
CA PRO A 731 -16.37 7.42 14.19
C PRO A 731 -15.59 8.47 15.01
N ALA A 732 -14.46 8.10 15.63
CA ALA A 732 -13.63 9.02 16.42
C ALA A 732 -12.74 9.97 15.57
N ASN A 733 -12.64 9.78 14.25
CA ASN A 733 -11.81 10.63 13.40
C ASN A 733 -12.61 11.78 12.76
N SER A 734 -11.88 12.78 12.29
CA SER A 734 -12.45 13.94 11.59
C SER A 734 -12.71 13.70 10.09
N GLU A 735 -12.43 12.49 9.58
CA GLU A 735 -12.59 12.15 8.18
C GLU A 735 -14.06 12.12 7.77
N ARG A 736 -14.37 12.89 6.74
CA ARG A 736 -15.67 13.01 6.08
C ARG A 736 -15.45 13.15 4.57
N TYR A 737 -16.52 13.09 3.78
CA TYR A 737 -16.46 13.17 2.34
C TYR A 737 -17.38 14.27 1.82
N LEU A 738 -16.90 15.08 0.89
CA LEU A 738 -17.71 16.00 0.11
C LEU A 738 -18.06 15.33 -1.21
N LEU A 739 -19.34 15.08 -1.45
CA LEU A 739 -19.87 14.60 -2.73
C LEU A 739 -20.51 15.77 -3.48
N CYS A 740 -20.04 16.05 -4.68
CA CYS A 740 -20.56 17.04 -5.61
C CYS A 740 -21.23 16.32 -6.79
N GLU A 741 -22.54 16.53 -6.96
CA GLU A 741 -23.36 15.84 -7.96
C GLU A 741 -23.77 16.78 -9.08
N GLY A 742 -23.52 16.35 -10.32
CA GLY A 742 -24.02 17.00 -11.53
C GLY A 742 -23.34 18.35 -11.81
N LEU A 743 -22.14 18.32 -12.37
CA LEU A 743 -21.42 19.52 -12.82
C LEU A 743 -22.30 20.35 -13.78
N ILE A 744 -22.46 21.63 -13.47
CA ILE A 744 -23.20 22.63 -14.25
C ILE A 744 -22.21 23.33 -15.18
N THR A 745 -22.29 23.04 -16.47
CA THR A 745 -21.46 23.69 -17.49
C THR A 745 -22.24 23.88 -18.79
N SER A 746 -21.87 24.91 -19.55
CA SER A 746 -22.38 25.18 -20.90
C SER A 746 -21.68 24.38 -21.98
N ASN A 747 -20.52 23.76 -21.67
CA ASN A 747 -19.73 23.05 -22.67
C ASN A 747 -20.23 21.62 -22.89
N PRO A 748 -20.12 21.08 -24.12
CA PRO A 748 -20.48 19.70 -24.41
C PRO A 748 -19.42 18.68 -23.95
N GLY A 749 -18.22 19.12 -23.58
CA GLY A 749 -17.10 18.27 -23.15
C GLY A 749 -16.40 18.81 -21.89
N MET A 750 -15.24 18.26 -21.60
CA MET A 750 -14.39 18.63 -20.47
C MET A 750 -13.90 20.09 -20.59
N ALA A 751 -13.78 20.81 -19.48
CA ALA A 751 -13.36 22.22 -19.47
C ALA A 751 -11.89 22.41 -19.91
N GLY A 752 -11.05 21.40 -19.71
CA GLY A 752 -9.63 21.45 -20.02
C GLY A 752 -8.81 22.29 -19.02
N CYS A 753 -7.49 22.34 -19.22
CA CYS A 753 -6.57 23.10 -18.37
C CYS A 753 -6.09 24.38 -19.10
N PRO A 754 -6.13 25.59 -18.50
CA PRO A 754 -5.72 26.85 -19.15
C PRO A 754 -4.24 26.92 -19.57
N LYS A 755 -3.82 27.99 -20.26
CA LYS A 755 -2.41 28.19 -20.65
C LYS A 755 -1.54 28.41 -19.40
N ALA A 756 -0.31 27.88 -19.44
CA ALA A 756 0.62 27.96 -18.32
C ALA A 756 0.88 29.41 -17.85
N PRO A 757 1.03 29.65 -16.53
CA PRO A 757 1.32 30.98 -15.99
C PRO A 757 2.71 31.48 -16.42
N PRO A 758 2.92 32.81 -16.56
CA PRO A 758 4.19 33.39 -17.00
C PRO A 758 5.37 33.13 -16.06
N SER A 759 5.14 32.68 -14.82
CA SER A 759 6.20 32.31 -13.86
C SER A 759 6.82 30.93 -14.10
N CYS A 760 6.24 30.10 -14.99
CA CYS A 760 6.77 28.77 -15.33
C CYS A 760 7.67 28.77 -16.58
N SER A 761 7.79 29.90 -17.29
CA SER A 761 8.60 30.02 -18.50
C SER A 761 9.97 30.68 -18.25
N THR A 762 10.80 30.08 -17.40
CA THR A 762 12.23 30.44 -17.29
C THR A 762 13.08 29.19 -17.35
N ALA A 763 13.26 28.70 -18.59
CA ALA A 763 14.41 27.91 -19.00
C ALA A 763 14.86 28.41 -20.38
N ASN A 764 15.64 29.49 -20.35
CA ASN A 764 16.54 30.09 -21.34
C ASN A 764 16.45 29.64 -22.81
N SER A 765 16.04 30.59 -23.66
CA SER A 765 16.46 30.67 -25.06
C SER A 765 17.25 31.96 -25.30
N SER A 766 18.34 31.86 -26.08
CA SER A 766 19.31 32.88 -26.55
C SER A 766 20.41 33.31 -25.54
N SER A 767 21.69 33.51 -25.86
CA SER A 767 22.55 33.23 -27.03
C SER A 767 24.00 33.69 -26.69
N VAL A 768 25.01 33.11 -27.36
CA VAL A 768 26.39 33.62 -27.62
C VAL A 768 27.53 33.30 -26.63
N ASN A 769 28.45 32.45 -27.15
CA ASN A 769 29.92 32.38 -27.02
C ASN A 769 30.65 32.76 -25.72
N SER A 770 31.30 31.76 -25.10
CA SER A 770 32.77 31.73 -24.92
C SER A 770 33.22 30.38 -24.35
N ALA A 771 34.01 29.62 -25.11
CA ALA A 771 34.88 28.58 -24.54
C ALA A 771 36.14 29.24 -23.94
N PRO A 772 36.77 28.64 -22.92
CA PRO A 772 38.06 28.01 -23.19
C PRO A 772 38.19 26.62 -22.52
N GLN A 773 38.48 25.60 -23.33
CA GLN A 773 39.74 24.84 -23.34
C GLN A 773 40.06 24.05 -22.05
N CYS A 774 39.87 22.72 -22.11
CA CYS A 774 40.77 21.79 -21.45
C CYS A 774 41.46 20.93 -22.52
N SER A 775 42.76 20.75 -22.34
CA SER A 775 43.79 20.38 -23.31
C SER A 775 43.85 18.90 -23.69
N LYS A 776 43.99 18.68 -25.01
CA LYS A 776 44.71 17.61 -25.75
C LYS A 776 45.37 16.50 -24.89
N ALA A 777 44.91 15.25 -24.97
CA ALA A 777 45.29 14.17 -25.94
C ALA A 777 46.43 13.26 -25.41
N PRO A 778 46.81 12.11 -26.05
CA PRO A 778 46.25 11.33 -27.18
C PRO A 778 46.19 9.79 -26.87
N PHE A 779 45.49 8.91 -27.61
CA PHE A 779 45.92 8.22 -28.86
C PHE A 779 44.75 7.30 -29.32
N LYS A 780 44.10 7.53 -30.49
CA LYS A 780 44.36 6.98 -31.86
C LYS A 780 43.97 5.49 -32.02
N LYS A 781 43.19 5.02 -33.00
CA LYS A 781 42.79 5.48 -34.37
C LYS A 781 41.46 4.74 -34.77
N SER A 782 40.43 5.37 -35.37
CA SER A 782 40.26 5.83 -36.79
C SER A 782 39.87 4.68 -37.74
N ILE A 783 39.00 4.74 -38.77
CA ILE A 783 38.22 5.76 -39.53
C ILE A 783 37.37 4.93 -40.52
N SER A 784 36.09 5.24 -40.81
CA SER A 784 35.62 6.05 -41.96
C SER A 784 34.09 6.09 -41.89
N GLN A 785 33.38 7.21 -41.79
CA GLN A 785 33.18 8.33 -42.72
C GLN A 785 32.88 7.96 -44.18
N ARG A 786 31.60 8.11 -44.54
CA ARG A 786 31.21 8.93 -45.69
C ARG A 786 29.84 9.55 -45.44
N ALA A 787 29.85 10.86 -45.16
CA ALA A 787 28.71 11.73 -45.39
C ALA A 787 28.63 12.02 -46.90
N ASN A 788 27.41 12.19 -47.42
CA ASN A 788 27.18 13.19 -48.45
C ASN A 788 25.80 13.82 -48.21
N ALA A 789 25.84 15.13 -48.04
CA ALA A 789 24.71 16.04 -48.01
C ALA A 789 23.94 16.02 -49.33
N VAL A 790 22.68 16.48 -49.33
CA VAL A 790 22.16 17.48 -50.29
C VAL A 790 20.72 17.91 -49.90
N LYS A 791 20.63 19.22 -49.63
CA LYS A 791 19.54 20.20 -49.87
C LYS A 791 18.13 20.01 -49.27
N ARG A 792 17.77 21.05 -48.50
CA ARG A 792 16.40 21.54 -48.29
C ARG A 792 15.71 21.90 -49.61
N SER A 793 14.47 21.44 -49.75
CA SER A 793 13.35 22.12 -50.41
C SER A 793 12.13 21.74 -49.55
N GLY A 794 11.52 22.64 -48.79
CA GLY A 794 10.58 23.63 -49.32
C GLY A 794 9.23 22.96 -49.57
N GLY A 795 8.38 22.90 -48.54
CA GLY A 795 7.02 22.35 -48.62
C GLY A 795 6.35 22.29 -47.25
N ASN A 796 5.56 23.32 -46.93
CA ASN A 796 4.67 23.38 -45.77
C ASN A 796 3.73 22.17 -45.74
N SER A 797 3.67 21.49 -44.60
CA SER A 797 2.42 20.89 -44.12
C SER A 797 2.49 20.85 -42.59
N ASP A 798 1.88 21.86 -41.98
CA ASP A 798 1.53 21.88 -40.56
C ASP A 798 0.85 20.58 -40.18
N VAL A 799 1.45 19.81 -39.28
CA VAL A 799 0.73 18.79 -38.52
C VAL A 799 0.26 19.50 -37.26
N SER A 800 -1.00 19.92 -37.31
CA SER A 800 -1.74 20.61 -36.26
C SER A 800 -1.66 19.86 -34.92
N GLY A 801 -0.95 20.43 -33.94
CA GLY A 801 -1.19 20.16 -32.54
C GLY A 801 -2.56 20.72 -32.17
N SER A 802 -3.54 19.84 -31.95
CA SER A 802 -4.86 20.22 -31.46
C SER A 802 -4.71 20.86 -30.07
N THR A 803 -4.75 22.19 -30.05
CA THR A 803 -4.77 22.97 -28.81
C THR A 803 -6.13 22.70 -28.18
N LEU A 804 -6.16 22.05 -27.01
CA LEU A 804 -7.37 21.81 -26.23
C LEU A 804 -8.14 23.15 -26.12
N GLN A 805 -9.43 23.19 -26.48
CA GLN A 805 -10.24 24.39 -26.30
C GLN A 805 -10.42 24.62 -24.81
N VAL A 806 -9.65 25.54 -24.24
CA VAL A 806 -9.73 25.89 -22.82
C VAL A 806 -10.93 26.79 -22.61
N ASP A 807 -11.84 26.34 -21.76
CA ASP A 807 -12.93 27.18 -21.30
C ASP A 807 -12.46 28.22 -20.29
N THR A 808 -12.58 29.49 -20.67
CA THR A 808 -12.29 30.63 -19.81
C THR A 808 -13.52 31.48 -19.52
N ALA A 809 -14.66 31.16 -20.13
CA ALA A 809 -15.84 32.00 -20.17
C ALA A 809 -17.00 31.45 -19.34
N SER A 810 -17.12 30.12 -19.18
CA SER A 810 -18.17 29.54 -18.34
C SER A 810 -17.91 29.75 -16.85
N ALA A 811 -18.93 29.50 -16.02
CA ALA A 811 -18.83 29.46 -14.57
C ALA A 811 -17.66 28.58 -14.09
N VAL A 812 -17.47 27.42 -14.72
CA VAL A 812 -16.39 26.47 -14.41
C VAL A 812 -15.03 27.06 -14.79
N GLY A 813 -14.91 27.65 -15.99
CA GLY A 813 -13.67 28.27 -16.46
C GLY A 813 -13.22 29.45 -15.58
N VAL A 814 -14.15 30.30 -15.15
CA VAL A 814 -13.89 31.42 -14.24
C VAL A 814 -13.41 30.91 -12.88
N LEU A 815 -14.05 29.87 -12.33
CA LEU A 815 -13.66 29.27 -11.06
C LEU A 815 -12.28 28.58 -11.15
N ILE A 816 -11.99 27.85 -12.24
CA ILE A 816 -10.66 27.25 -12.49
C ILE A 816 -9.58 28.33 -12.46
N LYS A 817 -9.79 29.45 -13.16
CA LYS A 817 -8.83 30.57 -13.19
C LYS A 817 -8.58 31.15 -11.79
N HIS A 818 -9.64 31.29 -11.01
CA HIS A 818 -9.55 31.79 -9.63
C HIS A 818 -8.75 30.83 -8.74
N LEU A 819 -9.11 29.54 -8.71
CA LEU A 819 -8.41 28.54 -7.90
C LEU A 819 -6.94 28.40 -8.29
N LEU A 820 -6.60 28.53 -9.58
CA LEU A 820 -5.21 28.55 -10.03
C LEU A 820 -4.42 29.73 -9.46
N ALA A 821 -4.98 30.94 -9.52
CA ALA A 821 -4.34 32.12 -8.95
C ALA A 821 -4.11 31.97 -7.43
N VAL A 822 -5.07 31.37 -6.73
CA VAL A 822 -4.92 31.05 -5.29
C VAL A 822 -3.83 30.00 -5.07
N SER A 823 -3.76 28.93 -5.86
CA SER A 823 -2.72 27.90 -5.76
C SER A 823 -1.32 28.47 -5.95
N GLU A 824 -1.14 29.37 -6.92
CA GLU A 824 0.12 30.10 -7.12
C GLU A 824 0.44 31.02 -5.94
N GLY A 825 -0.57 31.73 -5.42
CA GLY A 825 -0.45 32.57 -4.23
C GLY A 825 0.05 31.78 -3.01
N LEU A 826 -0.45 30.55 -2.80
CA LEU A 826 0.01 29.64 -1.76
C LEU A 826 1.44 29.14 -2.00
N HIS A 827 1.80 28.80 -3.25
CA HIS A 827 3.17 28.39 -3.60
C HIS A 827 4.22 29.47 -3.35
N LYS A 828 3.94 30.71 -3.76
CA LYS A 828 4.84 31.86 -3.54
C LYS A 828 5.14 32.05 -2.05
N ARG A 829 4.10 31.99 -1.22
CA ARG A 829 4.19 32.16 0.24
C ARG A 829 4.97 31.01 0.90
N ARG A 830 4.77 29.77 0.46
CA ARG A 830 5.52 28.59 0.95
C ARG A 830 7.01 28.61 0.58
N LYS A 831 7.40 29.22 -0.54
CA LYS A 831 8.82 29.43 -0.90
C LYS A 831 9.48 30.49 -0.02
N ALA A 832 8.76 31.57 0.30
CA ALA A 832 9.24 32.61 1.20
C ALA A 832 9.53 32.08 2.61
N GLU A 833 8.70 31.16 3.14
CA GLU A 833 8.96 30.48 4.43
C GLU A 833 10.26 29.66 4.46
N LYS A 834 10.79 29.24 3.30
CA LYS A 834 12.03 28.46 3.18
C LYS A 834 13.30 29.29 2.97
N GLY A 835 13.20 30.63 2.95
CA GLY A 835 14.35 31.53 3.07
C GLY A 835 15.02 31.98 1.77
N GLU A 836 14.33 31.97 0.62
CA GLU A 836 14.95 32.34 -0.67
C GLU A 836 14.70 33.80 -1.16
N GLU A 837 13.73 34.58 -0.63
CA GLU A 837 13.50 36.01 -1.00
C GLU A 837 12.87 36.87 0.14
N GLU A 838 13.01 38.21 0.07
CA GLU A 838 12.78 39.25 1.10
C GLU A 838 11.39 39.28 1.83
N THR A 839 11.48 39.32 3.17
CA THR A 839 10.67 39.98 4.26
C THR A 839 9.23 40.50 4.10
N SER A 840 8.50 40.23 3.01
CA SER A 840 7.21 40.91 2.74
C SER A 840 5.92 40.05 2.77
N LEU A 841 5.95 38.78 3.19
CA LEU A 841 4.73 37.93 3.21
C LEU A 841 4.55 37.15 4.53
N LEU A 842 4.27 37.88 5.61
CA LEU A 842 3.85 37.34 6.92
C LEU A 842 2.40 36.83 6.96
N PHE A 843 1.63 37.04 5.89
CA PHE A 843 0.20 36.74 5.81
C PHE A 843 -0.10 35.56 4.87
N ASP A 844 -1.03 34.72 5.30
CA ASP A 844 -1.54 33.54 4.60
C ASP A 844 -2.93 33.82 3.98
N ILE A 845 -3.30 33.03 2.96
CA ILE A 845 -4.62 33.14 2.32
C ILE A 845 -5.63 32.34 3.16
N LEU A 846 -6.59 33.06 3.76
CA LEU A 846 -7.62 32.50 4.64
C LEU A 846 -9.03 32.52 4.03
N ARG A 847 -9.30 33.41 3.05
CA ARG A 847 -10.61 33.53 2.39
C ARG A 847 -10.50 33.39 0.87
N LEU A 848 -11.53 32.82 0.25
CA LEU A 848 -11.64 32.68 -1.22
C LEU A 848 -12.81 33.47 -1.80
N ALA A 849 -13.79 33.84 -0.97
CA ALA A 849 -15.06 34.40 -1.40
C ALA A 849 -15.64 35.39 -0.37
N HIS A 850 -16.41 36.36 -0.85
CA HIS A 850 -17.23 37.23 0.00
C HIS A 850 -18.59 36.63 0.32
N TYR A 851 -18.86 36.39 1.60
CA TYR A 851 -20.18 35.94 2.04
C TYR A 851 -21.11 37.15 2.24
N GLU A 852 -22.09 37.36 1.37
CA GLU A 852 -23.19 38.30 1.63
C GLU A 852 -24.21 37.65 2.59
N GLU A 853 -24.16 38.01 3.88
CA GLU A 853 -25.27 37.81 4.80
C GLU A 853 -26.45 38.69 4.34
N LYS A 854 -27.36 38.13 3.53
CA LYS A 854 -28.68 38.74 3.40
C LYS A 854 -29.46 38.45 4.68
N THR A 855 -29.73 39.51 5.42
CA THR A 855 -30.66 39.64 6.53
C THR A 855 -32.10 39.26 6.10
N GLY A 856 -32.38 37.96 6.00
CA GLY A 856 -33.71 37.42 5.69
C GLY A 856 -33.91 36.00 6.26
N PRO A 857 -35.16 35.56 6.52
CA PRO A 857 -35.47 34.38 7.32
C PRO A 857 -35.41 33.05 6.54
N SER A 858 -34.40 32.87 5.68
CA SER A 858 -34.12 31.59 5.01
C SER A 858 -32.73 31.09 5.40
N GLU A 859 -32.66 29.93 6.05
CA GLU A 859 -31.44 29.24 6.53
C GLU A 859 -30.25 29.40 5.58
N GLY A 860 -29.18 30.03 6.07
CA GLY A 860 -27.98 30.30 5.30
C GLY A 860 -27.10 29.06 5.11
N PHE A 861 -26.18 29.10 4.14
CA PHE A 861 -25.14 28.08 4.02
C PHE A 861 -24.24 28.00 5.26
N ALA A 862 -24.01 29.13 5.95
CA ALA A 862 -23.25 29.15 7.19
C ALA A 862 -23.97 28.34 8.28
N ASP A 863 -25.29 28.52 8.43
CA ASP A 863 -26.11 27.76 9.39
C ASP A 863 -26.06 26.26 9.09
N PHE A 864 -26.15 25.89 7.81
CA PHE A 864 -25.99 24.50 7.36
C PHE A 864 -24.63 23.91 7.77
N ILE A 865 -23.53 24.63 7.54
CA ILE A 865 -22.20 24.13 7.93
C ILE A 865 -22.06 24.04 9.44
N THR A 866 -22.57 25.03 10.19
CA THR A 866 -22.53 25.03 11.65
C THR A 866 -23.30 23.84 12.22
N SER A 867 -24.52 23.56 11.74
CA SER A 867 -25.31 22.43 12.24
C SER A 867 -24.61 21.09 11.97
N VAL A 868 -24.03 20.93 10.77
CA VAL A 868 -23.29 19.72 10.39
C VAL A 868 -22.04 19.54 11.25
N ASN A 869 -21.29 20.61 11.49
CA ASN A 869 -20.09 20.58 12.31
C ASN A 869 -20.39 20.22 13.77
N GLU A 870 -21.43 20.80 14.36
CA GLU A 870 -21.83 20.52 15.74
C GLU A 870 -22.30 19.07 15.90
N GLU A 871 -23.12 18.55 14.99
CA GLU A 871 -23.60 17.17 15.07
C GLU A 871 -22.45 16.16 14.94
N LEU A 872 -21.49 16.42 14.04
CA LEU A 872 -20.32 15.57 13.84
C LEU A 872 -19.32 15.67 15.00
N ALA A 873 -19.11 16.86 15.55
CA ALA A 873 -18.21 17.07 16.69
C ALA A 873 -18.77 16.42 17.96
N SER A 874 -20.08 16.53 18.22
CA SER A 874 -20.76 15.84 19.33
C SER A 874 -20.58 14.33 19.26
N HIS A 875 -20.80 13.74 18.07
CA HIS A 875 -20.57 12.32 17.85
C HIS A 875 -19.09 11.92 17.98
N GLN A 876 -18.19 12.79 17.54
CA GLN A 876 -16.76 12.55 17.69
C GLN A 876 -16.34 12.55 19.17
N CYS A 877 -16.85 13.47 20.00
CA CYS A 877 -16.65 13.49 21.45
C CYS A 877 -17.12 12.20 22.12
N LEU A 878 -18.29 11.67 21.72
CA LEU A 878 -18.82 10.40 22.20
C LEU A 878 -17.85 9.23 21.96
N TYR A 879 -17.33 9.10 20.74
CA TYR A 879 -16.42 7.99 20.43
C TYR A 879 -14.99 8.20 20.95
N LEU A 880 -14.52 9.44 21.07
CA LEU A 880 -13.23 9.73 21.69
C LEU A 880 -13.26 9.40 23.18
N SER A 881 -14.33 9.76 23.89
CA SER A 881 -14.52 9.38 25.30
C SER A 881 -14.71 7.87 25.48
N LYS A 882 -15.45 7.19 24.57
CA LYS A 882 -15.53 5.71 24.52
C LYS A 882 -14.14 5.09 24.37
N MET A 883 -13.31 5.61 23.45
CA MET A 883 -11.93 5.12 23.25
C MET A 883 -11.05 5.29 24.50
N ILE A 884 -11.17 6.41 25.21
CA ILE A 884 -10.46 6.67 26.46
C ILE A 884 -10.81 5.60 27.51
N ILE A 885 -12.11 5.32 27.70
CA ILE A 885 -12.60 4.32 28.66
C ILE A 885 -12.13 2.92 28.29
N PHE A 886 -12.15 2.56 27.01
CA PHE A 886 -11.67 1.26 26.52
C PHE A 886 -10.14 1.15 26.63
N ALA A 887 -9.40 2.25 26.54
CA ALA A 887 -7.96 2.25 26.72
C ALA A 887 -7.57 2.02 28.19
N ASP A 888 -8.38 2.54 29.12
CA ASP A 888 -8.18 2.33 30.56
C ASP A 888 -8.67 0.95 31.01
N ASN A 889 -9.69 0.39 30.35
CA ASN A 889 -10.23 -0.94 30.64
C ASN A 889 -10.07 -1.91 29.45
N GLY A 890 -9.07 -2.78 29.55
CA GLY A 890 -8.78 -3.81 28.54
C GLY A 890 -9.85 -4.91 28.41
N ALA A 891 -10.76 -5.07 29.37
CA ALA A 891 -11.79 -6.11 29.35
C ALA A 891 -13.05 -5.72 28.56
N LYS A 892 -13.24 -4.43 28.25
CA LYS A 892 -14.40 -3.96 27.48
C LYS A 892 -14.22 -4.24 25.99
N GLU A 893 -15.25 -4.82 25.37
CA GLU A 893 -15.35 -5.03 23.93
C GLU A 893 -16.77 -4.69 23.45
N ASP A 894 -16.91 -4.44 22.14
CA ASP A 894 -18.20 -4.24 21.50
C ASP A 894 -18.70 -5.57 20.91
N ASP A 895 -19.79 -6.12 21.45
CA ASP A 895 -20.29 -7.45 21.07
C ASP A 895 -21.00 -7.45 19.70
N SER A 896 -21.40 -6.29 19.19
CA SER A 896 -22.20 -6.17 17.96
C SER A 896 -21.40 -6.30 16.65
N ARG A 897 -20.06 -6.39 16.73
CA ARG A 897 -19.14 -6.25 15.58
C ARG A 897 -19.34 -7.29 14.48
N ASP A 898 -19.63 -8.54 14.83
CA ASP A 898 -19.76 -9.64 13.86
C ASP A 898 -21.10 -9.58 13.13
N ASP A 899 -22.19 -9.33 13.85
CA ASP A 899 -23.53 -9.14 13.26
C ASP A 899 -23.55 -7.93 12.33
N LEU A 900 -22.93 -6.81 12.75
CA LEU A 900 -22.81 -5.61 11.92
C LEU A 900 -21.95 -5.83 10.69
N ARG A 901 -20.86 -6.62 10.80
CA ARG A 901 -20.04 -6.98 9.64
C ARG A 901 -20.90 -7.70 8.58
N VAL A 902 -21.67 -8.71 8.97
CA VAL A 902 -22.54 -9.46 8.06
C VAL A 902 -23.61 -8.54 7.46
N ALA A 903 -24.26 -7.72 8.28
CA ALA A 903 -25.27 -6.76 7.84
C ALA A 903 -24.71 -5.75 6.80
N CYS A 904 -23.53 -5.20 7.06
CA CYS A 904 -22.86 -4.26 6.16
C CYS A 904 -22.47 -4.91 4.83
N LEU A 905 -21.85 -6.10 4.87
CA LEU A 905 -21.45 -6.82 3.65
C LEU A 905 -22.66 -7.18 2.78
N LYS A 906 -23.76 -7.60 3.41
CA LYS A 906 -25.04 -7.85 2.73
C LYS A 906 -25.62 -6.59 2.11
N LYS A 907 -25.70 -5.48 2.86
CA LYS A 907 -26.18 -4.18 2.38
C LYS A 907 -25.37 -3.69 1.19
N TRP A 908 -24.05 -3.80 1.26
CA TRP A 908 -23.14 -3.35 0.21
C TRP A 908 -22.94 -4.38 -0.91
N GLN A 909 -23.64 -5.52 -0.89
CA GLN A 909 -23.52 -6.58 -1.91
C GLN A 909 -22.05 -7.02 -2.12
N ILE A 910 -21.30 -7.25 -1.03
CA ILE A 910 -19.92 -7.77 -1.06
C ILE A 910 -19.93 -9.22 -0.55
N PRO A 911 -19.28 -10.16 -1.26
CA PRO A 911 -19.24 -11.56 -0.84
C PRO A 911 -18.39 -11.76 0.43
N GLU A 912 -18.82 -12.68 1.28
CA GLU A 912 -18.11 -13.09 2.50
C GLU A 912 -16.99 -14.11 2.19
N VAL A 913 -16.06 -13.70 1.34
CA VAL A 913 -14.94 -14.54 0.89
C VAL A 913 -13.63 -13.99 1.43
N ALA A 914 -12.72 -14.87 1.82
CA ALA A 914 -11.36 -14.49 2.19
C ALA A 914 -10.57 -14.12 0.93
N ARG A 915 -9.84 -12.99 0.98
CA ARG A 915 -8.96 -12.54 -0.09
C ARG A 915 -7.86 -13.57 -0.36
N GLY A 916 -7.76 -14.04 -1.60
CA GLY A 916 -6.77 -15.03 -2.04
C GLY A 916 -5.43 -14.42 -2.49
N PRO A 917 -4.39 -15.26 -2.69
CA PRO A 917 -3.07 -14.82 -3.19
C PRO A 917 -3.03 -14.59 -4.72
N CYS A 918 -3.94 -15.19 -5.48
CA CYS A 918 -4.07 -15.05 -6.93
C CYS A 918 -5.11 -13.98 -7.30
N SER A 919 -5.09 -13.43 -8.52
CA SER A 919 -6.09 -12.44 -8.95
C SER A 919 -7.49 -13.03 -9.07
N TRP A 920 -8.51 -12.27 -8.68
CA TRP A 920 -9.91 -12.58 -8.97
C TRP A 920 -10.11 -12.67 -10.49
N PRO A 921 -10.88 -13.65 -11.00
CA PRO A 921 -11.73 -14.59 -10.27
C PRO A 921 -11.09 -15.94 -9.91
N LEU A 922 -9.76 -16.07 -9.96
CA LEU A 922 -9.05 -17.35 -9.78
C LEU A 922 -8.99 -17.85 -8.32
N TRP A 923 -9.68 -17.21 -7.39
CA TRP A 923 -9.75 -17.64 -5.99
C TRP A 923 -10.42 -19.00 -5.85
N SER A 924 -9.97 -19.82 -4.90
CA SER A 924 -10.45 -21.19 -4.69
C SER A 924 -11.97 -21.31 -4.49
N SER A 925 -12.60 -20.25 -3.97
CA SER A 925 -14.04 -20.12 -3.73
C SER A 925 -14.87 -19.69 -4.95
N ASN A 926 -14.26 -19.02 -5.95
CA ASN A 926 -14.98 -18.42 -7.08
C ASN A 926 -14.46 -18.86 -8.47
N ILE A 927 -13.36 -19.62 -8.51
CA ILE A 927 -12.79 -20.10 -9.77
C ILE A 927 -13.78 -21.01 -10.51
N PRO A 928 -14.07 -20.74 -11.80
CA PRO A 928 -14.93 -21.62 -12.60
C PRO A 928 -14.41 -23.06 -12.60
N PRO A 929 -15.29 -24.08 -12.53
CA PRO A 929 -14.88 -25.47 -12.37
C PRO A 929 -13.97 -25.97 -13.49
N ILE A 930 -14.19 -25.49 -14.72
CA ILE A 930 -13.34 -25.79 -15.88
C ILE A 930 -11.94 -25.19 -15.71
N LEU A 931 -11.83 -23.91 -15.30
CA LEU A 931 -10.54 -23.27 -15.03
C LEU A 931 -9.81 -23.92 -13.84
N LYS A 932 -10.55 -24.37 -12.81
CA LYS A 932 -9.99 -25.12 -11.67
C LYS A 932 -9.36 -26.45 -12.08
N SER A 933 -9.85 -27.09 -13.15
CA SER A 933 -9.24 -28.32 -13.68
C SER A 933 -7.92 -28.05 -14.40
N ILE A 934 -7.75 -26.85 -14.96
CA ILE A 934 -6.57 -26.41 -15.71
C ILE A 934 -5.51 -25.84 -14.76
N ILE A 935 -5.94 -25.06 -13.77
CA ILE A 935 -5.09 -24.29 -12.86
C ILE A 935 -5.01 -25.04 -11.52
N ARG A 936 -3.82 -25.54 -11.18
CA ARG A 936 -3.56 -26.17 -9.88
C ARG A 936 -2.57 -25.34 -9.08
N GLU A 937 -2.98 -24.92 -7.88
CA GLU A 937 -2.10 -24.24 -6.94
C GLU A 937 -1.14 -25.25 -6.30
N SER A 938 0.15 -24.90 -6.25
CA SER A 938 1.18 -25.64 -5.52
C SER A 938 1.98 -24.67 -4.65
N SER A 939 2.65 -25.18 -3.61
CA SER A 939 3.51 -24.37 -2.73
C SER A 939 4.72 -23.73 -3.45
N LYS A 940 5.00 -24.12 -4.71
CA LYS A 940 6.07 -23.58 -5.57
C LYS A 940 5.55 -22.70 -6.73
N GLY A 941 4.25 -22.40 -6.78
CA GLY A 941 3.62 -21.59 -7.83
C GLY A 941 2.47 -22.29 -8.57
N THR A 942 1.93 -21.65 -9.60
CA THR A 942 0.78 -22.14 -10.37
C THR A 942 1.21 -23.15 -11.44
N MET A 943 0.77 -24.40 -11.30
CA MET A 943 0.97 -25.47 -12.27
C MET A 943 -0.24 -25.56 -13.21
N LEU A 944 0.02 -25.75 -14.51
CA LEU A 944 -1.02 -25.89 -15.53
C LEU A 944 -1.12 -27.34 -15.98
N ASN A 945 -2.34 -27.89 -15.97
CA ASN A 945 -2.66 -29.20 -16.50
C ASN A 945 -2.88 -29.14 -18.03
N ASN A 946 -3.04 -30.31 -18.64
CA ASN A 946 -3.44 -30.43 -20.05
C ASN A 946 -4.80 -29.77 -20.27
N LEU A 947 -4.92 -29.01 -21.36
CA LEU A 947 -6.19 -28.46 -21.81
C LEU A 947 -7.16 -29.60 -22.19
N PRO A 948 -8.41 -29.55 -21.69
CA PRO A 948 -9.49 -30.40 -22.19
C PRO A 948 -9.63 -30.28 -23.72
N ARG A 949 -9.98 -31.39 -24.39
CA ARG A 949 -10.07 -31.43 -25.87
C ARG A 949 -11.04 -30.38 -26.45
N ASN A 950 -12.09 -30.02 -25.72
CA ASN A 950 -13.06 -29.00 -26.10
C ASN A 950 -12.49 -27.56 -26.07
N LEU A 951 -11.35 -27.34 -25.41
CA LEU A 951 -10.68 -26.04 -25.31
C LEU A 951 -9.40 -25.98 -26.14
N CYS A 952 -9.02 -27.06 -26.81
CA CYS A 952 -7.90 -27.08 -27.74
C CYS A 952 -8.29 -26.46 -29.09
N ARG A 953 -7.39 -25.69 -29.68
CA ARG A 953 -7.48 -25.18 -31.04
C ARG A 953 -6.52 -25.95 -31.97
N PRO A 954 -6.81 -26.04 -33.29
CA PRO A 954 -5.94 -26.76 -34.21
C PRO A 954 -4.60 -26.04 -34.36
N THR A 955 -3.50 -26.81 -34.22
CA THR A 955 -2.13 -26.33 -34.46
C THR A 955 -1.86 -26.05 -35.93
N ASN A 956 -2.28 -26.97 -36.80
CA ASN A 956 -2.17 -26.84 -38.24
C ASN A 956 -3.55 -26.57 -38.83
N ILE A 957 -3.75 -25.33 -39.28
CA ILE A 957 -4.97 -24.91 -39.97
C ILE A 957 -4.89 -25.38 -41.42
N THR A 958 -5.92 -26.08 -41.90
CA THR A 958 -5.99 -26.59 -43.27
C THR A 958 -6.02 -25.45 -44.29
N LEU A 959 -5.18 -25.56 -45.32
CA LEU A 959 -5.13 -24.63 -46.44
C LEU A 959 -6.34 -24.86 -47.36
N LEU A 960 -7.04 -23.79 -47.73
CA LEU A 960 -8.13 -23.87 -48.70
C LEU A 960 -7.55 -24.06 -50.12
N THR A 961 -8.03 -25.07 -50.85
CA THR A 961 -7.60 -25.33 -52.22
C THR A 961 -8.64 -24.85 -53.24
N LYS A 962 -8.26 -24.75 -54.52
CA LYS A 962 -9.20 -24.41 -55.61
C LYS A 962 -10.30 -25.46 -55.77
N ASP A 963 -10.01 -26.72 -55.48
CA ASP A 963 -11.00 -27.81 -55.55
C ASP A 963 -12.09 -27.66 -54.50
N ASP A 964 -11.76 -27.13 -53.31
CA ASP A 964 -12.74 -26.88 -52.25
C ASP A 964 -13.76 -25.80 -52.62
N LEU A 965 -13.41 -24.85 -53.50
CA LEU A 965 -14.33 -23.85 -54.03
C LEU A 965 -15.37 -24.44 -54.98
N SER A 966 -15.03 -25.54 -55.65
CA SER A 966 -15.92 -26.21 -56.61
C SER A 966 -16.97 -27.11 -55.95
N ARG A 967 -16.89 -27.31 -54.63
CA ARG A 967 -17.84 -28.14 -53.87
C ARG A 967 -19.16 -27.41 -53.67
N SER A 968 -20.28 -28.12 -53.81
CA SER A 968 -21.64 -27.58 -53.67
C SER A 968 -21.96 -27.00 -52.28
N SER A 969 -21.16 -27.30 -51.27
CA SER A 969 -21.31 -26.84 -49.88
C SER A 969 -20.58 -25.53 -49.56
N PHE A 970 -19.88 -24.93 -50.54
CA PHE A 970 -19.24 -23.62 -50.36
C PHE A 970 -20.24 -22.49 -50.56
N SER A 971 -20.67 -21.85 -49.47
CA SER A 971 -21.46 -20.61 -49.51
C SER A 971 -20.62 -19.45 -48.98
N PRO A 972 -20.33 -18.42 -49.80
CA PRO A 972 -19.56 -17.25 -49.38
C PRO A 972 -20.18 -16.50 -48.20
N HIS A 973 -21.51 -16.45 -48.12
CA HIS A 973 -22.20 -15.74 -47.05
C HIS A 973 -22.08 -16.47 -45.71
N SER A 974 -21.90 -17.80 -45.70
CA SER A 974 -21.75 -18.59 -44.47
C SER A 974 -20.38 -18.47 -43.79
N LEU A 975 -19.44 -17.71 -44.37
CA LEU A 975 -18.05 -17.63 -43.92
C LEU A 975 -17.72 -16.23 -43.42
N TYR A 976 -17.15 -16.16 -42.22
CA TYR A 976 -16.42 -14.97 -41.78
C TYR A 976 -14.99 -15.01 -42.30
N ALA A 977 -14.46 -13.83 -42.56
CA ALA A 977 -13.14 -13.60 -43.10
C ALA A 977 -12.37 -12.72 -42.11
N VAL A 978 -11.32 -13.28 -41.51
CA VAL A 978 -10.52 -12.65 -40.46
C VAL A 978 -9.12 -12.38 -41.01
N VAL A 979 -8.77 -11.11 -41.14
CA VAL A 979 -7.50 -10.69 -41.74
C VAL A 979 -6.36 -10.82 -40.73
N LEU A 980 -5.29 -11.52 -41.12
CA LEU A 980 -4.12 -11.77 -40.29
C LEU A 980 -2.93 -10.90 -40.72
N SER A 981 -2.13 -10.49 -39.74
CA SER A 981 -0.78 -9.94 -39.91
C SER A 981 0.27 -10.99 -39.50
N GLU A 982 1.53 -10.79 -39.86
CA GLU A 982 2.63 -11.70 -39.53
C GLU A 982 3.78 -10.98 -38.80
N LEU A 983 4.53 -11.77 -38.02
CA LEU A 983 5.74 -11.33 -37.34
C LEU A 983 6.94 -11.39 -38.30
N LEU A 984 7.54 -10.25 -38.58
CA LEU A 984 8.75 -10.12 -39.40
C LEU A 984 9.95 -9.81 -38.49
N LEU A 985 10.73 -10.83 -38.07
CA LEU A 985 12.12 -10.71 -37.55
C LEU A 985 12.74 -12.06 -37.10
N ASN A 986 14.08 -12.10 -37.11
CA ASN A 986 15.01 -13.24 -36.88
C ASN A 986 15.09 -13.79 -35.43
N SER A 987 14.10 -13.55 -34.56
CA SER A 987 14.12 -14.06 -33.18
C SER A 987 13.64 -15.51 -33.16
N SER A 988 14.48 -16.43 -32.69
CA SER A 988 14.22 -17.88 -32.67
C SER A 988 13.17 -18.33 -31.64
N ASN A 989 12.61 -17.42 -30.83
CA ASN A 989 11.92 -17.81 -29.59
C ASN A 989 10.40 -17.52 -29.54
N LEU A 990 9.83 -16.78 -30.49
CA LEU A 990 8.38 -16.47 -30.53
C LEU A 990 7.62 -17.36 -31.52
N PRO A 991 6.38 -17.79 -31.19
CA PRO A 991 5.60 -18.65 -32.06
C PRO A 991 5.12 -17.89 -33.31
N LYS A 992 5.40 -18.45 -34.50
CA LYS A 992 4.91 -17.94 -35.80
C LYS A 992 3.48 -18.37 -36.13
N GLN A 993 2.96 -19.35 -35.39
CA GLN A 993 1.62 -19.90 -35.57
C GLN A 993 0.70 -19.43 -34.44
N PRO A 994 -0.63 -19.44 -34.63
CA PRO A 994 -1.59 -19.18 -33.57
C PRO A 994 -1.42 -20.15 -32.39
N VAL A 995 -1.40 -19.62 -31.17
CA VAL A 995 -1.20 -20.39 -29.93
C VAL A 995 -2.31 -20.11 -28.93
N MET A 996 -2.55 -21.06 -28.02
CA MET A 996 -3.40 -20.82 -26.85
C MET A 996 -2.60 -20.06 -25.81
N VAL A 997 -3.17 -18.99 -25.25
CA VAL A 997 -2.57 -18.14 -24.22
C VAL A 997 -3.50 -18.11 -23.02
N ILE A 998 -2.94 -18.28 -21.82
CA ILE A 998 -3.66 -18.13 -20.55
C ILE A 998 -3.00 -17.06 -19.70
N SER A 999 -3.81 -16.14 -19.17
CA SER A 999 -3.37 -15.18 -18.14
C SER A 999 -3.71 -15.71 -16.76
N LEU A 1000 -2.69 -15.86 -15.91
CA LEU A 1000 -2.84 -16.34 -14.53
C LEU A 1000 -3.00 -15.20 -13.52
N GLY A 1001 -2.89 -13.95 -13.96
CA GLY A 1001 -2.73 -12.82 -13.04
C GLY A 1001 -1.37 -12.86 -12.33
N GLY A 1002 -0.82 -11.69 -12.07
CA GLY A 1002 0.52 -11.55 -11.51
C GLY A 1002 0.87 -10.10 -11.35
N GLY A 1003 0.29 -9.47 -10.34
CA GLY A 1003 0.75 -8.18 -9.90
C GLY A 1003 2.17 -8.32 -9.34
N SER A 1004 3.18 -8.00 -10.13
CA SER A 1004 4.53 -7.72 -9.65
C SER A 1004 4.86 -6.28 -10.00
N ALA A 1005 5.67 -5.63 -9.17
CA ALA A 1005 6.17 -4.26 -9.36
C ALA A 1005 6.96 -4.03 -10.67
N GLN A 1006 7.02 -5.03 -11.56
CA GLN A 1006 7.69 -5.00 -12.87
C GLN A 1006 6.78 -5.42 -14.04
N GLY A 1007 5.46 -5.50 -13.87
CA GLY A 1007 4.55 -5.75 -15.00
C GLY A 1007 4.71 -7.12 -15.68
N LYS A 1008 5.42 -8.09 -15.07
CA LYS A 1008 5.49 -9.46 -15.58
C LYS A 1008 4.16 -10.16 -15.33
N GLU A 1009 3.24 -10.00 -16.26
CA GLU A 1009 2.09 -10.89 -16.36
C GLU A 1009 2.59 -12.32 -16.54
N ASN A 1010 2.07 -13.24 -15.73
CA ASN A 1010 2.32 -14.68 -15.86
C ASN A 1010 1.53 -15.23 -17.06
N LEU A 1011 1.84 -14.75 -18.26
CA LEU A 1011 1.28 -15.23 -19.51
C LEU A 1011 2.00 -16.50 -19.91
N LYS A 1012 1.23 -17.58 -19.97
CA LYS A 1012 1.71 -18.88 -20.46
C LYS A 1012 1.04 -19.18 -21.78
N TYR A 1013 1.81 -19.74 -22.70
CA TYR A 1013 1.29 -20.18 -23.98
C TYR A 1013 1.53 -21.66 -24.22
N SER A 1014 0.69 -22.25 -25.05
CA SER A 1014 0.82 -23.62 -25.50
C SER A 1014 0.40 -23.75 -26.96
N CYS A 1015 1.22 -24.45 -27.75
CA CYS A 1015 0.87 -24.80 -29.13
C CYS A 1015 -0.06 -26.01 -29.16
N ASP A 1016 0.22 -27.04 -28.36
CA ASP A 1016 -0.46 -28.34 -28.39
C ASP A 1016 -1.53 -28.52 -27.30
N GLY A 1017 -1.65 -27.54 -26.39
CA GLY A 1017 -2.51 -27.57 -25.22
C GLY A 1017 -2.01 -28.49 -24.10
N LYS A 1018 -0.79 -29.03 -24.21
CA LYS A 1018 -0.21 -29.96 -23.24
C LYS A 1018 1.03 -29.38 -22.57
N LYS A 1019 1.94 -28.80 -23.36
CA LYS A 1019 3.14 -28.15 -22.85
C LYS A 1019 2.91 -26.64 -22.77
N TRP A 1020 2.95 -26.12 -21.57
CA TRP A 1020 2.89 -24.68 -21.30
C TRP A 1020 4.29 -24.12 -21.17
N SER A 1021 4.58 -23.05 -21.92
CA SER A 1021 5.85 -22.32 -21.88
C SER A 1021 5.59 -20.85 -21.54
N ASP A 1022 6.57 -20.21 -20.92
CA ASP A 1022 6.49 -18.76 -20.66
C ASP A 1022 6.78 -18.01 -21.97
N ILE A 1023 5.99 -16.97 -22.25
CA ILE A 1023 6.27 -16.09 -23.40
C ILE A 1023 7.43 -15.16 -23.02
N SER A 1024 8.64 -15.47 -23.48
CA SER A 1024 9.80 -14.58 -23.33
C SER A 1024 9.82 -13.56 -24.47
N TRP A 1025 9.36 -12.34 -24.18
CA TRP A 1025 9.32 -11.29 -25.17
C TRP A 1025 10.70 -10.65 -25.38
N PRO A 1026 11.12 -10.40 -26.63
CA PRO A 1026 12.32 -9.64 -26.94
C PRO A 1026 12.07 -8.14 -26.68
N GLU A 1027 12.69 -7.60 -25.62
CA GLU A 1027 12.45 -6.26 -25.03
C GLU A 1027 11.08 -6.13 -24.32
N GLU A 1028 11.00 -5.27 -23.30
CA GLU A 1028 9.93 -5.09 -22.28
C GLU A 1028 8.50 -5.04 -22.84
N ILE A 1029 7.96 -6.20 -23.22
CA ILE A 1029 6.64 -6.34 -23.81
C ILE A 1029 5.75 -7.11 -22.83
N HIS A 1030 4.77 -6.42 -22.26
CA HIS A 1030 3.79 -6.98 -21.31
C HIS A 1030 2.38 -6.62 -21.80
N PRO A 1031 1.75 -7.42 -22.68
CA PRO A 1031 0.40 -7.14 -23.16
C PRO A 1031 -0.58 -7.26 -22.00
N ARG A 1032 -1.49 -6.30 -21.83
CA ARG A 1032 -2.35 -6.16 -20.63
C ARG A 1032 -3.55 -7.11 -20.64
N LEU A 1033 -3.37 -8.40 -20.35
CA LEU A 1033 -4.45 -9.40 -20.43
C LEU A 1033 -4.99 -9.79 -19.03
N PRO A 1034 -6.28 -9.53 -18.73
CA PRO A 1034 -6.86 -9.81 -17.42
C PRO A 1034 -6.73 -11.27 -16.98
N ALA A 1035 -6.52 -11.46 -15.68
CA ALA A 1035 -6.40 -12.78 -15.06
C ALA A 1035 -7.62 -13.68 -15.34
N GLY A 1036 -7.37 -14.98 -15.55
CA GLY A 1036 -8.42 -15.95 -15.88
C GLY A 1036 -8.94 -15.85 -17.32
N SER A 1037 -8.21 -15.16 -18.21
CA SER A 1037 -8.51 -15.15 -19.65
C SER A 1037 -7.77 -16.28 -20.36
N LEU A 1038 -8.51 -17.06 -21.18
CA LEU A 1038 -7.99 -18.13 -22.03
C LEU A 1038 -8.35 -17.81 -23.49
N VAL A 1039 -7.35 -17.43 -24.27
CA VAL A 1039 -7.51 -16.86 -25.62
C VAL A 1039 -6.67 -17.60 -26.64
N TRP A 1040 -7.13 -17.65 -27.89
CA TRP A 1040 -6.37 -18.12 -29.03
C TRP A 1040 -5.81 -16.91 -29.77
N ALA A 1041 -4.49 -16.78 -29.85
CA ALA A 1041 -3.84 -15.53 -30.24
C ALA A 1041 -2.62 -15.74 -31.15
N LEU A 1042 -2.26 -14.69 -31.88
CA LEU A 1042 -1.10 -14.62 -32.77
C LEU A 1042 -0.27 -13.37 -32.46
N VAL A 1043 1.05 -13.51 -32.39
CA VAL A 1043 1.97 -12.39 -32.20
C VAL A 1043 2.23 -11.70 -33.53
N ILE A 1044 2.05 -10.38 -33.59
CA ILE A 1044 2.15 -9.59 -34.83
C ILE A 1044 2.97 -8.30 -34.65
N ASN A 1045 3.36 -7.72 -35.79
CA ASN A 1045 3.93 -6.38 -35.87
C ASN A 1045 2.84 -5.34 -36.15
N THR A 1046 2.95 -4.20 -35.47
CA THR A 1046 2.10 -3.02 -35.62
C THR A 1046 2.98 -1.79 -35.82
N TYR A 1047 2.42 -0.76 -36.45
CA TYR A 1047 3.13 0.50 -36.70
C TYR A 1047 2.37 1.65 -36.06
N SER A 1048 3.05 2.39 -35.18
CA SER A 1048 2.48 3.60 -34.56
C SER A 1048 2.31 4.72 -35.59
N PRO A 1049 1.49 5.75 -35.29
CA PRO A 1049 1.41 6.96 -36.11
C PRO A 1049 2.79 7.61 -36.33
N ASP A 1050 3.66 7.54 -35.32
CA ASP A 1050 5.06 7.99 -35.37
C ASP A 1050 5.99 7.08 -36.21
N ARG A 1051 5.42 6.07 -36.87
CA ARG A 1051 6.11 5.10 -37.75
C ARG A 1051 7.10 4.20 -37.05
N LEU A 1052 6.99 4.07 -35.73
CA LEU A 1052 7.77 3.13 -34.94
C LEU A 1052 7.08 1.76 -34.98
N ARG A 1053 7.88 0.70 -35.23
CA ARG A 1053 7.39 -0.68 -35.19
C ARG A 1053 7.27 -1.12 -33.73
N LYS A 1054 6.10 -1.64 -33.37
CA LYS A 1054 5.79 -2.21 -32.05
C LYS A 1054 5.23 -3.62 -32.21
N HIS A 1055 5.40 -4.46 -31.20
CA HIS A 1055 4.80 -5.79 -31.16
C HIS A 1055 3.41 -5.72 -30.51
N ALA A 1056 2.49 -6.57 -30.96
CA ALA A 1056 1.15 -6.69 -30.39
C ALA A 1056 0.67 -8.14 -30.40
N LEU A 1057 -0.30 -8.44 -29.53
CA LEU A 1057 -0.97 -9.73 -29.47
C LEU A 1057 -2.35 -9.63 -30.14
N MET A 1058 -2.53 -10.32 -31.26
CA MET A 1058 -3.81 -10.34 -31.99
C MET A 1058 -4.67 -11.50 -31.53
N LEU A 1059 -5.86 -11.22 -30.98
CA LEU A 1059 -6.78 -12.21 -30.43
C LEU A 1059 -7.74 -12.74 -31.52
N LEU A 1060 -7.67 -14.03 -31.82
CA LEU A 1060 -8.42 -14.68 -32.91
C LEU A 1060 -9.74 -15.32 -32.44
N ASP A 1061 -9.76 -15.82 -31.21
CA ASP A 1061 -10.94 -16.38 -30.53
C ASP A 1061 -10.67 -16.44 -29.02
N ALA A 1062 -11.70 -16.63 -28.18
CA ALA A 1062 -11.56 -16.69 -26.74
C ALA A 1062 -12.58 -17.66 -26.12
N ALA A 1063 -12.15 -18.41 -25.11
CA ALA A 1063 -13.01 -19.32 -24.35
C ALA A 1063 -13.42 -18.70 -22.99
N PHE A 1064 -12.47 -18.03 -22.34
CA PHE A 1064 -12.71 -17.32 -21.09
C PHE A 1064 -12.12 -15.91 -21.19
N ILE A 1065 -12.84 -14.91 -20.69
CA ILE A 1065 -12.33 -13.55 -20.51
C ILE A 1065 -12.63 -13.13 -19.07
N TYR A 1066 -11.59 -12.81 -18.30
CA TYR A 1066 -11.72 -12.47 -16.88
C TYR A 1066 -12.55 -13.50 -16.07
N GLY A 1067 -12.35 -14.79 -16.36
CA GLY A 1067 -13.08 -15.93 -15.79
C GLY A 1067 -14.56 -16.05 -16.16
N ILE A 1068 -15.08 -15.17 -17.02
CA ILE A 1068 -16.41 -15.32 -17.63
C ILE A 1068 -16.31 -16.38 -18.74
N ASP A 1069 -17.12 -17.43 -18.67
CA ASP A 1069 -17.24 -18.44 -19.72
C ASP A 1069 -18.02 -17.88 -20.91
N ILE A 1070 -17.39 -17.85 -22.09
CA ILE A 1070 -18.00 -17.41 -23.35
C ILE A 1070 -17.97 -18.51 -24.42
N GLN A 1071 -17.66 -19.76 -24.05
CA GLN A 1071 -17.45 -20.85 -25.00
C GLN A 1071 -18.71 -21.27 -25.78
N SER A 1072 -19.88 -21.06 -25.18
CA SER A 1072 -21.19 -21.41 -25.75
C SER A 1072 -21.73 -20.36 -26.72
N LEU A 1073 -21.19 -19.14 -26.70
CA LEU A 1073 -21.63 -18.04 -27.57
C LEU A 1073 -21.21 -18.27 -29.02
N SER A 1074 -21.89 -17.59 -29.94
CA SER A 1074 -21.54 -17.61 -31.37
C SER A 1074 -20.18 -16.98 -31.62
N TYR A 1075 -19.51 -17.35 -32.72
CA TYR A 1075 -18.20 -16.77 -33.04
C TYR A 1075 -18.24 -15.23 -33.15
N GLY A 1076 -19.33 -14.68 -33.72
CA GLY A 1076 -19.51 -13.23 -33.82
C GLY A 1076 -19.62 -12.54 -32.47
N GLU A 1077 -20.34 -13.14 -31.52
CA GLU A 1077 -20.46 -12.63 -30.14
C GLU A 1077 -19.14 -12.74 -29.38
N ARG A 1078 -18.42 -13.87 -29.48
CA ARG A 1078 -17.09 -14.02 -28.86
C ARG A 1078 -16.11 -12.95 -29.37
N MET A 1079 -16.11 -12.69 -30.67
CA MET A 1079 -15.29 -11.63 -31.28
C MET A 1079 -15.72 -10.21 -30.85
N ARG A 1080 -17.01 -9.99 -30.56
CA ARG A 1080 -17.49 -8.72 -29.97
C ARG A 1080 -16.87 -8.52 -28.58
N HIS A 1081 -16.93 -9.53 -27.71
CA HIS A 1081 -16.31 -9.46 -26.39
C HIS A 1081 -14.79 -9.24 -26.43
N ILE A 1082 -14.09 -9.87 -27.40
CA ILE A 1082 -12.66 -9.62 -27.63
C ILE A 1082 -12.41 -8.15 -28.02
N ARG A 1083 -13.23 -7.59 -28.91
CA ARG A 1083 -13.11 -6.20 -29.33
C ARG A 1083 -13.36 -5.24 -28.15
N ASP A 1084 -14.36 -5.54 -27.34
CA ASP A 1084 -14.69 -4.76 -26.15
C ASP A 1084 -13.56 -4.80 -25.11
N LEU A 1085 -12.94 -5.97 -24.92
CA LEU A 1085 -11.72 -6.13 -24.11
C LEU A 1085 -10.60 -5.22 -24.64
N CYS A 1086 -10.25 -5.33 -25.92
CA CYS A 1086 -9.17 -4.53 -26.54
C CYS A 1086 -9.44 -3.03 -26.36
N ASN A 1087 -10.68 -2.60 -26.64
CA ASN A 1087 -11.13 -1.22 -26.47
C ASN A 1087 -11.16 -0.75 -25.01
N THR A 1088 -11.04 -1.64 -24.03
CA THR A 1088 -11.03 -1.27 -22.62
C THR A 1088 -9.61 -1.21 -22.07
N VAL A 1089 -8.75 -2.17 -22.41
CA VAL A 1089 -7.39 -2.29 -21.83
C VAL A 1089 -6.31 -1.48 -22.55
N ASP A 1090 -6.49 -1.13 -23.82
CA ASP A 1090 -5.46 -0.39 -24.58
C ASP A 1090 -5.50 1.11 -24.27
N PHE A 1091 -4.47 1.64 -23.59
CA PHE A 1091 -4.31 3.08 -23.34
C PHE A 1091 -3.38 3.72 -24.38
N VAL A 1092 -3.55 5.02 -24.60
CA VAL A 1092 -2.65 5.79 -25.47
C VAL A 1092 -1.26 5.85 -24.82
N ASN A 1093 -0.21 5.66 -25.63
CA ASN A 1093 1.22 5.54 -25.26
C ASN A 1093 1.70 4.19 -24.71
N ASP A 1094 0.84 3.17 -24.61
CA ASP A 1094 1.30 1.83 -24.22
C ASP A 1094 2.35 1.28 -25.22
N SER A 1095 3.36 0.59 -24.68
CA SER A 1095 4.45 -0.03 -25.46
C SER A 1095 3.98 -1.25 -26.26
N VAL A 1096 2.95 -1.93 -25.77
CA VAL A 1096 2.39 -3.18 -26.31
C VAL A 1096 0.88 -3.10 -26.29
N LYS A 1097 0.24 -3.59 -27.36
CA LYS A 1097 -1.22 -3.57 -27.49
C LYS A 1097 -1.81 -4.95 -27.68
N ILE A 1098 -3.07 -5.10 -27.28
CA ILE A 1098 -3.89 -6.28 -27.59
C ILE A 1098 -4.88 -5.87 -28.69
N ILE A 1099 -4.88 -6.59 -29.80
CA ILE A 1099 -5.61 -6.19 -31.00
C ILE A 1099 -6.66 -7.22 -31.37
N SER A 1100 -7.85 -6.75 -31.73
CA SER A 1100 -8.88 -7.56 -32.37
C SER A 1100 -8.74 -7.45 -33.89
N PRO A 1101 -8.68 -8.57 -34.63
CA PRO A 1101 -8.69 -8.52 -36.09
C PRO A 1101 -10.05 -8.06 -36.63
N PRO A 1102 -10.09 -7.45 -37.83
CA PRO A 1102 -11.36 -7.08 -38.45
C PRO A 1102 -12.17 -8.33 -38.79
N LEU A 1103 -13.38 -8.43 -38.25
CA LEU A 1103 -14.34 -9.50 -38.52
C LEU A 1103 -15.26 -9.05 -39.66
N LEU A 1104 -15.10 -9.64 -40.84
CA LEU A 1104 -15.86 -9.31 -42.04
C LEU A 1104 -16.62 -10.53 -42.54
N LEU A 1105 -17.79 -10.35 -43.15
CA LEU A 1105 -18.36 -11.40 -43.99
C LEU A 1105 -17.52 -11.51 -45.27
N LEU A 1106 -17.30 -12.71 -45.80
CA LEU A 1106 -16.47 -12.89 -47.00
C LEU A 1106 -16.83 -11.97 -48.19
N PRO A 1107 -18.11 -11.68 -48.50
CA PRO A 1107 -18.48 -10.73 -49.55
C PRO A 1107 -18.02 -9.28 -49.29
N GLN A 1108 -17.87 -8.87 -48.03
CA GLN A 1108 -17.45 -7.52 -47.65
C GLN A 1108 -15.93 -7.32 -47.81
N MET A 1109 -15.17 -8.40 -48.02
CA MET A 1109 -13.72 -8.34 -48.15
C MET A 1109 -13.27 -7.49 -49.35
N GLN A 1110 -14.05 -7.44 -50.43
CA GLN A 1110 -13.74 -6.60 -51.59
C GLN A 1110 -13.72 -5.11 -51.22
N ALA A 1111 -14.74 -4.64 -50.51
CA ALA A 1111 -14.82 -3.26 -50.03
C ALA A 1111 -13.67 -2.94 -49.07
N PHE A 1112 -13.33 -3.88 -48.18
CA PHE A 1112 -12.20 -3.74 -47.26
C PHE A 1112 -10.86 -3.60 -48.00
N MET A 1113 -10.58 -4.43 -49.01
CA MET A 1113 -9.34 -4.35 -49.79
C MET A 1113 -9.19 -3.02 -50.54
N GLN A 1114 -10.30 -2.43 -50.99
CA GLN A 1114 -10.31 -1.11 -51.64
C GLN A 1114 -10.04 0.05 -50.65
N GLN A 1115 -10.32 -0.15 -49.36
CA GLN A 1115 -10.11 0.84 -48.30
C GLN A 1115 -8.69 0.82 -47.70
N LEU A 1116 -7.84 -0.14 -48.10
CA LEU A 1116 -6.47 -0.24 -47.59
C LEU A 1116 -5.63 0.96 -48.02
N THR A 1117 -5.02 1.63 -47.04
CA THR A 1117 -4.17 2.81 -47.28
C THR A 1117 -2.73 2.40 -47.54
N LEU A 1118 -2.09 3.00 -48.56
CA LEU A 1118 -0.69 2.74 -48.87
C LEU A 1118 0.23 3.56 -47.96
N LEU A 1119 0.85 2.89 -46.98
CA LEU A 1119 1.72 3.52 -45.99
C LEU A 1119 3.18 3.03 -46.12
N PRO A 1120 4.17 3.91 -45.88
CA PRO A 1120 5.58 3.51 -45.86
C PRO A 1120 5.84 2.63 -44.63
N CYS A 1121 6.55 1.52 -44.83
CA CYS A 1121 6.93 0.58 -43.78
C CYS A 1121 8.46 0.50 -43.70
N LYS A 1122 9.04 0.38 -42.49
CA LYS A 1122 10.49 0.13 -42.34
C LYS A 1122 10.91 -1.23 -42.90
N ASP A 1123 9.99 -2.19 -42.96
CA ASP A 1123 10.23 -3.58 -43.32
C ASP A 1123 10.06 -3.87 -44.82
N ALA A 1124 9.68 -2.87 -45.63
CA ALA A 1124 9.55 -3.01 -47.08
C ALA A 1124 10.06 -1.75 -47.80
N PRO A 1125 10.77 -1.88 -48.93
CA PRO A 1125 11.29 -0.73 -49.67
C PRO A 1125 10.17 0.13 -50.30
N ASN A 1126 9.01 -0.47 -50.55
CA ASN A 1126 7.85 0.17 -51.15
C ASN A 1126 6.73 0.37 -50.12
N LYS A 1127 5.81 1.32 -50.39
CA LYS A 1127 4.59 1.48 -49.58
C LYS A 1127 3.79 0.18 -49.60
N VAL A 1128 3.31 -0.23 -48.44
CA VAL A 1128 2.53 -1.46 -48.22
C VAL A 1128 1.08 -1.07 -47.92
N PRO A 1129 0.07 -1.77 -48.47
CA PRO A 1129 -1.32 -1.55 -48.08
C PRO A 1129 -1.50 -1.95 -46.61
N MET A 1130 -2.05 -1.05 -45.79
CA MET A 1130 -2.27 -1.27 -44.35
C MET A 1130 -3.68 -0.87 -43.94
N PHE A 1131 -4.20 -1.55 -42.92
CA PHE A 1131 -5.47 -1.21 -42.25
C PHE A 1131 -5.20 -0.65 -40.86
N VAL A 1132 -6.11 0.19 -40.37
CA VAL A 1132 -6.09 0.71 -39.00
C VAL A 1132 -6.60 -0.38 -38.05
N ALA A 1133 -5.78 -0.75 -37.07
CA ALA A 1133 -6.01 -1.86 -36.17
C ALA A 1133 -6.49 -1.44 -34.77
N THR A 1134 -6.21 -0.20 -34.36
CA THR A 1134 -6.63 0.35 -33.06
C THR A 1134 -7.23 1.75 -33.21
N THR A 1135 -7.99 2.17 -32.20
CA THR A 1135 -8.57 3.53 -32.13
C THR A 1135 -7.52 4.64 -32.17
N ASP A 1136 -6.31 4.34 -31.69
CA ASP A 1136 -5.20 5.29 -31.58
C ASP A 1136 -4.43 5.44 -32.92
N GLY A 1137 -4.94 4.84 -34.00
CA GLY A 1137 -4.36 4.93 -35.33
C GLY A 1137 -3.16 3.99 -35.58
N CYS A 1138 -2.95 2.96 -34.75
CA CYS A 1138 -1.94 1.95 -35.07
C CYS A 1138 -2.37 1.16 -36.31
N THR A 1139 -1.42 0.87 -37.20
CA THR A 1139 -1.70 0.21 -38.48
C THR A 1139 -1.02 -1.15 -38.59
N CYS A 1140 -1.65 -2.05 -39.35
CA CYS A 1140 -1.19 -3.43 -39.58
C CYS A 1140 -1.16 -3.72 -41.09
N ALA A 1141 -0.14 -4.49 -41.50
CA ALA A 1141 -0.05 -5.00 -42.87
C ALA A 1141 -0.73 -6.39 -42.96
N PRO A 1142 -1.67 -6.60 -43.90
CA PRO A 1142 -2.28 -7.90 -44.10
C PRO A 1142 -1.31 -8.87 -44.78
N LYS A 1143 -1.20 -10.09 -44.23
CA LYS A 1143 -0.26 -11.13 -44.66
C LYS A 1143 -0.90 -12.52 -44.79
N GLY A 1144 -2.05 -12.74 -44.15
CA GLY A 1144 -2.84 -13.95 -44.33
C GLY A 1144 -4.33 -13.69 -44.14
N LEU A 1145 -5.16 -14.66 -44.50
CA LEU A 1145 -6.59 -14.64 -44.31
C LEU A 1145 -7.04 -15.95 -43.65
N LEU A 1146 -7.89 -15.84 -42.63
CA LEU A 1146 -8.50 -16.97 -41.93
C LEU A 1146 -10.00 -16.96 -42.20
N LEU A 1147 -10.52 -17.99 -42.86
CA LEU A 1147 -11.95 -18.18 -43.05
C LEU A 1147 -12.53 -19.01 -41.91
N VAL A 1148 -13.63 -18.54 -41.34
CA VAL A 1148 -14.26 -19.16 -40.18
C VAL A 1148 -15.62 -19.71 -40.58
N LYS A 1149 -15.76 -21.03 -40.45
CA LYS A 1149 -17.04 -21.72 -40.58
C LYS A 1149 -17.68 -21.80 -39.20
N HIS A 1150 -18.70 -20.96 -39.02
CA HIS A 1150 -19.39 -20.76 -37.74
C HIS A 1150 -20.78 -21.41 -37.69
N LEU A 1151 -21.24 -22.05 -38.77
CA LEU A 1151 -22.55 -22.71 -38.86
C LEU A 1151 -22.40 -24.23 -38.96
N ALA A 1152 -23.29 -24.94 -38.26
CA ALA A 1152 -23.38 -26.40 -38.31
C ALA A 1152 -23.96 -26.87 -39.65
N SER A 1153 -23.39 -27.94 -40.22
CA SER A 1153 -24.00 -28.64 -41.36
C SER A 1153 -25.35 -29.24 -40.92
N PRO A 1154 -26.44 -29.15 -41.71
CA PRO A 1154 -26.55 -28.73 -43.11
C PRO A 1154 -26.99 -27.25 -43.33
N TRP A 1155 -26.82 -26.37 -42.35
CA TRP A 1155 -27.28 -24.98 -42.46
C TRP A 1155 -26.26 -24.10 -43.19
N SER A 1156 -26.78 -23.22 -44.05
CA SER A 1156 -26.01 -22.20 -44.77
C SER A 1156 -26.69 -20.84 -44.69
N MET A 1157 -25.93 -19.75 -44.65
CA MET A 1157 -26.48 -18.42 -44.81
C MET A 1157 -26.52 -18.07 -46.31
N ARG A 1158 -27.63 -17.49 -46.75
CA ARG A 1158 -27.87 -17.05 -48.14
C ARG A 1158 -28.52 -15.67 -48.16
N ARG A 1159 -28.42 -14.99 -49.29
CA ARG A 1159 -29.03 -13.67 -49.50
C ARG A 1159 -30.27 -13.79 -50.37
N SER A 1160 -31.39 -13.25 -49.93
CA SER A 1160 -32.65 -13.23 -50.68
C SER A 1160 -32.54 -12.32 -51.90
N ARG A 1161 -32.93 -12.82 -53.09
CA ARG A 1161 -32.94 -12.04 -54.34
C ARG A 1161 -34.01 -10.94 -54.34
N GLY A 1162 -35.12 -11.14 -53.63
CA GLY A 1162 -36.23 -10.19 -53.59
C GLY A 1162 -36.11 -9.13 -52.49
N THR A 1163 -35.63 -9.50 -51.31
CA THR A 1163 -35.56 -8.60 -50.15
C THR A 1163 -34.14 -8.11 -49.84
N GLY A 1164 -33.11 -8.76 -50.39
CA GLY A 1164 -31.71 -8.42 -50.13
C GLY A 1164 -31.20 -8.79 -48.74
N PHE A 1165 -32.06 -9.29 -47.84
CA PHE A 1165 -31.70 -9.73 -46.48
C PHE A 1165 -31.06 -11.11 -46.47
N LEU A 1166 -30.23 -11.35 -45.45
CA LEU A 1166 -29.63 -12.64 -45.17
C LEU A 1166 -30.65 -13.54 -44.45
N TYR A 1167 -30.66 -14.82 -44.79
CA TYR A 1167 -31.48 -15.84 -44.16
C TYR A 1167 -30.70 -17.15 -44.03
N TYR A 1168 -31.10 -17.98 -43.07
CA TYR A 1168 -30.57 -19.33 -42.85
C TYR A 1168 -31.36 -20.33 -43.69
N PHE A 1169 -30.65 -21.16 -44.45
CA PHE A 1169 -31.19 -22.16 -45.33
C PHE A 1169 -30.68 -23.55 -44.94
N ASN A 1170 -31.59 -24.48 -44.71
CA ASN A 1170 -31.24 -25.87 -44.46
C ASN A 1170 -31.13 -26.63 -45.80
N GLU A 1171 -29.94 -27.14 -46.10
CA GLU A 1171 -29.69 -27.83 -47.38
C GLU A 1171 -30.35 -29.19 -47.49
N GLN A 1172 -30.76 -29.81 -46.38
CA GLN A 1172 -31.44 -31.10 -46.36
C GLN A 1172 -32.96 -30.96 -46.38
N THR A 1173 -33.53 -30.07 -45.57
CA THR A 1173 -34.99 -29.89 -45.47
C THR A 1173 -35.54 -28.85 -46.45
N CYS A 1174 -34.67 -28.08 -47.10
CA CYS A 1174 -35.02 -26.95 -47.98
C CYS A 1174 -35.82 -25.83 -47.27
N GLU A 1175 -35.74 -25.74 -45.96
CA GLU A 1175 -36.40 -24.69 -45.17
C GLU A 1175 -35.55 -23.42 -45.10
N SER A 1176 -36.21 -22.25 -45.12
CA SER A 1176 -35.57 -20.93 -45.01
C SER A 1176 -36.14 -20.14 -43.83
N VAL A 1177 -35.27 -19.65 -42.93
CA VAL A 1177 -35.66 -18.88 -41.74
C VAL A 1177 -34.80 -17.62 -41.65
N TYR A 1178 -35.39 -16.47 -41.34
CA TYR A 1178 -34.65 -15.21 -41.20
C TYR A 1178 -33.96 -15.05 -39.83
N ALA A 1179 -34.50 -15.70 -38.79
CA ALA A 1179 -33.86 -15.80 -37.49
C ALA A 1179 -32.98 -17.07 -37.42
N ALA A 1180 -31.85 -16.99 -36.72
CA ALA A 1180 -30.98 -18.12 -36.48
C ALA A 1180 -31.74 -19.20 -35.67
N PRO A 1181 -31.89 -20.44 -36.19
CA PRO A 1181 -32.48 -21.51 -35.40
C PRO A 1181 -31.57 -21.88 -34.21
N PRO A 1182 -32.13 -22.34 -33.08
CA PRO A 1182 -31.35 -22.67 -31.88
C PRO A 1182 -30.35 -23.79 -32.17
N GLY A 1183 -29.08 -23.57 -31.81
CA GLY A 1183 -28.00 -24.56 -31.99
C GLY A 1183 -27.37 -24.62 -33.39
N VAL A 1184 -27.75 -23.71 -34.30
CA VAL A 1184 -27.14 -23.63 -35.64
C VAL A 1184 -25.74 -23.03 -35.63
N GLU A 1185 -25.50 -22.09 -34.73
CA GLU A 1185 -24.18 -21.47 -34.56
C GLU A 1185 -23.28 -22.35 -33.72
N LEU A 1186 -22.05 -22.55 -34.21
CA LEU A 1186 -21.11 -23.49 -33.62
C LEU A 1186 -20.48 -22.89 -32.35
N PRO A 1187 -20.43 -23.66 -31.25
CA PRO A 1187 -19.71 -23.27 -30.05
C PRO A 1187 -18.20 -23.24 -30.30
N PHE A 1188 -17.44 -22.77 -29.32
CA PHE A 1188 -15.98 -22.68 -29.38
C PHE A 1188 -15.37 -23.98 -29.90
N SER A 1189 -15.63 -25.12 -29.28
CA SER A 1189 -15.02 -26.42 -29.63
C SER A 1189 -15.28 -26.92 -31.06
N GLN A 1190 -16.37 -26.48 -31.71
CA GLN A 1190 -16.78 -26.97 -33.03
C GLN A 1190 -16.53 -25.97 -34.17
N THR A 1191 -16.16 -24.72 -33.85
CA THR A 1191 -15.84 -23.70 -34.86
C THR A 1191 -14.63 -24.14 -35.70
N LEU A 1192 -14.76 -24.13 -37.03
CA LEU A 1192 -13.71 -24.58 -37.95
C LEU A 1192 -13.02 -23.39 -38.65
N PHE A 1193 -11.72 -23.55 -38.90
CA PHE A 1193 -10.87 -22.52 -39.48
C PHE A 1193 -10.17 -23.03 -40.74
N LEU A 1194 -10.11 -22.21 -41.78
CA LEU A 1194 -9.40 -22.48 -43.03
C LEU A 1194 -8.42 -21.34 -43.31
N ARG A 1195 -7.20 -21.64 -43.73
CA ARG A 1195 -6.18 -20.64 -44.04
C ARG A 1195 -6.16 -20.36 -45.55
N VAL A 1196 -6.04 -19.09 -45.91
CA VAL A 1196 -5.84 -18.60 -47.27
C VAL A 1196 -4.64 -17.64 -47.26
N PRO A 1197 -3.62 -17.85 -48.11
CA PRO A 1197 -2.48 -16.93 -48.19
C PRO A 1197 -2.92 -15.59 -48.80
N TRP A 1198 -2.34 -14.49 -48.30
CA TRP A 1198 -2.71 -13.15 -48.81
C TRP A 1198 -2.21 -12.89 -50.24
N ARG A 1199 -1.07 -13.48 -50.59
CA ARG A 1199 -0.52 -13.56 -51.95
C ARG A 1199 0.00 -14.98 -52.18
N ALA A 1200 -0.19 -15.52 -53.37
CA ALA A 1200 0.37 -16.81 -53.76
C ALA A 1200 1.90 -16.75 -53.82
N GLU A 1201 2.57 -17.84 -53.42
CA GLU A 1201 4.03 -17.99 -53.60
C GLU A 1201 4.37 -18.47 -55.02
N HIS A 1202 3.44 -19.20 -55.65
CA HIS A 1202 3.56 -19.73 -57.00
C HIS A 1202 2.34 -19.40 -57.88
N ASP A 1203 2.55 -19.17 -59.17
CA ASP A 1203 1.48 -18.98 -60.15
C ASP A 1203 0.56 -20.20 -60.19
N GLY A 1204 -0.73 -20.01 -59.89
CA GLY A 1204 -1.74 -21.07 -59.91
C GLY A 1204 -2.26 -21.52 -58.54
N GLU A 1205 -1.70 -21.04 -57.43
CA GLU A 1205 -2.24 -21.28 -56.08
C GLU A 1205 -3.45 -20.40 -55.77
N LEU A 1206 -4.20 -20.74 -54.72
CA LEU A 1206 -5.34 -19.95 -54.24
C LEU A 1206 -4.84 -18.83 -53.33
N ASP A 1207 -5.07 -17.57 -53.70
CA ASP A 1207 -4.79 -16.41 -52.85
C ASP A 1207 -6.05 -15.59 -52.54
N ALA A 1208 -5.92 -14.62 -51.63
CA ALA A 1208 -7.04 -13.75 -51.24
C ALA A 1208 -7.66 -12.98 -52.43
N PRO A 1209 -6.87 -12.35 -53.34
CA PRO A 1209 -7.42 -11.74 -54.56
C PRO A 1209 -8.25 -12.70 -55.43
N TYR A 1210 -7.72 -13.90 -55.72
CA TYR A 1210 -8.43 -14.90 -56.53
C TYR A 1210 -9.72 -15.37 -55.84
N LEU A 1211 -9.69 -15.60 -54.53
CA LEU A 1211 -10.86 -16.00 -53.76
C LEU A 1211 -12.00 -14.98 -53.87
N ILE A 1212 -11.66 -13.69 -53.77
CA ILE A 1212 -12.64 -12.59 -53.84
C ILE A 1212 -13.19 -12.46 -55.26
N GLU A 1213 -12.35 -12.57 -56.27
CA GLU A 1213 -12.78 -12.57 -57.67
C GLU A 1213 -13.74 -13.74 -57.95
N HIS A 1214 -13.44 -14.92 -57.44
CA HIS A 1214 -14.33 -16.08 -57.54
C HIS A 1214 -15.68 -15.87 -56.83
N CYS A 1215 -15.68 -15.29 -55.63
CA CYS A 1215 -16.91 -14.95 -54.89
C CYS A 1215 -17.75 -13.91 -55.65
N HIS A 1216 -17.13 -12.93 -56.31
CA HIS A 1216 -17.83 -11.93 -57.09
C HIS A 1216 -18.46 -12.55 -58.36
N ARG A 1217 -17.74 -13.44 -59.05
CA ARG A 1217 -18.25 -14.17 -60.22
C ARG A 1217 -19.39 -15.13 -59.91
N THR A 1218 -19.50 -15.61 -58.67
CA THR A 1218 -20.57 -16.51 -58.21
C THR A 1218 -21.76 -15.78 -57.56
N GLN A 1219 -21.62 -14.48 -57.27
CA GLN A 1219 -22.68 -13.61 -56.74
C GLN A 1219 -23.46 -12.86 -57.83
N LEU A 1220 -22.80 -12.56 -58.96
CA LEU A 1220 -23.43 -12.19 -60.24
C LEU A 1220 -24.12 -13.42 -60.84
#